data_AF-A0A941MFS4-F1
#
_entry.id   AF-A0A941MFS4-F1
#
_cell.length_a   1.000
_cell.length_b   1.000
_cell.length_c   1.000
_cell.angle_alpha   90.00
_cell.angle_beta   90.00
_cell.angle_gamma   90.00
#
_symmetry.space_group_name_H-M   'P 1'
#
loop_
_entity.id
_entity.type
_entity.pdbx_description
1 polymer ?
#
loop_
_entity_poly.entity_id
_entity_poly.type
_entity_poly.pdbx_seq_one_letter_code
_entity_poly.pdbx_strand_id
1 'polypeptide(L)'
;ELLVADGTLTKASPSEADTADIARGFDLVAALGRYDIGQAVVVTRGEIEAIEGAEGTDRMLKRVAERRAAHRVHERSGVLVKRPKPGQDMRVDLPTIGPNTVANAAAAGLAGIAVMADHVIAVNRAEIIARADAQGLFVIGVKDGECTPLATDAPSPRIKTLSRVRAYEAAEKDVARAAGILLSLGHFGGSSAVAIDRGRVLAVGTTEGPLDVIARVRDLRGNNAKRRGLIVVGAGQALTQDHIKAANAAHLLGVVATEAVIPPPVIAAANELAMFVATTTAALATAQGTARTMTSQTAARPLKIFVVAGEHSGDALGGKLIHALKKQYPGDIIFAGVGGEDMAREGFASIFPIEDVAVMGPLSILPKLPRIVRRVYQTVDAAIAFAPDLVVIIDSPEFTHPIAKRIRKRAPHIPIVDYVSPSVWAWRPGRAKKMSPYVDHILALLPFEPEAHARLGGPQCTYVGHPLIEKLDEIQNSDAAALAARLKLDPARPVLLVLPGSRTSEVERLIDVFGEAVARLHAAIGPIEVVIPAVRHVRDRIVEKTANWTPRPHIVESNDKYAAMRLARAALAASGTVTLELALAQTPAVVAYKVDKVIAKLRFLLKVPSVVLANLVIGKNVYPEFLQEACTAENLEAALKPLFAKTNERMAQLEGLALVPAKMQLAASSPSEAAANVVLSVVKA
;
A
#
# COMPACT_ATOMS: atom_id res chain seq x y z
N GLU A 1 5.73 27.60 -14.84
CA GLU A 1 5.79 26.19 -15.28
C GLU A 1 6.72 25.40 -14.37
N LEU A 2 6.26 24.26 -13.87
CA LEU A 2 7.03 23.35 -13.01
C LEU A 2 7.95 22.42 -13.80
N LEU A 3 7.62 22.15 -15.07
CA LEU A 3 8.40 21.31 -15.96
C LEU A 3 9.52 22.10 -16.62
N VAL A 4 10.65 21.43 -16.86
CA VAL A 4 11.78 21.97 -17.62
C VAL A 4 11.44 21.92 -19.10
N ALA A 5 11.28 23.08 -19.74
CA ALA A 5 11.05 23.18 -21.16
C ALA A 5 12.33 22.85 -21.96
N ASP A 6 12.16 22.58 -23.24
CA ASP A 6 13.26 22.42 -24.20
C ASP A 6 14.13 23.70 -24.27
N GLY A 7 15.45 23.52 -24.22
CA GLY A 7 16.43 24.60 -24.23
C GLY A 7 17.19 24.82 -22.91
N THR A 8 18.19 25.71 -22.97
CA THR A 8 19.08 26.01 -21.84
C THR A 8 18.40 26.91 -20.81
N LEU A 9 18.47 26.54 -19.53
CA LEU A 9 17.89 27.29 -18.41
C LEU A 9 18.86 28.29 -17.78
N THR A 10 20.17 28.09 -18.00
CA THR A 10 21.30 28.81 -17.40
C THR A 10 22.07 29.60 -18.46
N LYS A 11 23.06 30.40 -18.02
CA LYS A 11 23.95 31.15 -18.92
C LYS A 11 24.98 30.28 -19.64
N ALA A 12 25.49 29.25 -18.96
CA ALA A 12 26.39 28.27 -19.57
C ALA A 12 25.60 27.32 -20.50
N SER A 13 26.21 26.95 -21.62
CA SER A 13 25.65 26.05 -22.63
C SER A 13 26.54 24.81 -22.79
N PRO A 14 25.97 23.65 -23.15
CA PRO A 14 26.74 22.43 -23.38
C PRO A 14 27.68 22.57 -24.59
N SER A 15 28.86 21.95 -24.51
CA SER A 15 29.75 21.75 -25.66
C SER A 15 29.24 20.62 -26.58
N GLU A 16 29.90 20.42 -27.73
CA GLU A 16 29.59 19.31 -28.63
C GLU A 16 29.84 17.94 -27.96
N ALA A 17 30.91 17.84 -27.16
CA ALA A 17 31.20 16.65 -26.36
C ALA A 17 30.14 16.40 -25.29
N ASP A 18 29.68 17.45 -24.60
CA ASP A 18 28.59 17.33 -23.62
C ASP A 18 27.29 16.88 -24.28
N THR A 19 27.01 17.34 -25.50
CA THR A 19 25.81 16.95 -26.27
C THR A 19 25.84 15.46 -26.62
N ALA A 20 27.00 14.92 -27.00
CA ALA A 20 27.17 13.49 -27.23
C ALA A 20 26.98 12.67 -25.93
N ASP A 21 27.49 13.16 -24.81
CA ASP A 21 27.31 12.55 -23.49
C ASP A 21 25.83 12.53 -23.05
N ILE A 22 25.08 13.60 -23.36
CA ILE A 22 23.63 13.68 -23.11
C ILE A 22 22.88 12.60 -23.88
N ALA A 23 23.12 12.48 -25.18
CA ALA A 23 22.47 11.49 -26.03
C ALA A 23 22.74 10.06 -25.52
N ARG A 24 24.02 9.75 -25.25
CA ARG A 24 24.43 8.45 -24.71
C ARG A 24 23.79 8.15 -23.35
N GLY A 25 23.69 9.15 -22.48
CA GLY A 25 23.03 9.01 -21.19
C GLY A 25 21.53 8.71 -21.30
N PHE A 26 20.83 9.37 -22.24
CA PHE A 26 19.43 9.09 -22.51
C PHE A 26 19.20 7.69 -23.07
N ASP A 27 20.03 7.22 -24.00
CA ASP A 27 19.94 5.87 -24.53
C ASP A 27 20.18 4.81 -23.45
N LEU A 28 21.15 5.03 -22.56
CA LEU A 28 21.41 4.11 -21.47
C LEU A 28 20.24 4.05 -20.47
N VAL A 29 19.74 5.20 -20.01
CA VAL A 29 18.60 5.22 -19.06
C VAL A 29 17.35 4.59 -19.71
N ALA A 30 17.18 4.75 -21.03
CA ALA A 30 16.14 4.04 -21.77
C ALA A 30 16.33 2.52 -21.74
N ALA A 31 17.54 2.05 -22.08
CA ALA A 31 17.89 0.63 -22.11
C ALA A 31 17.79 -0.06 -20.74
N LEU A 32 18.10 0.67 -19.66
CA LEU A 32 18.03 0.18 -18.28
C LEU A 32 16.63 0.28 -17.66
N GLY A 33 15.74 1.09 -18.23
CA GLY A 33 14.39 1.30 -17.72
C GLY A 33 13.56 0.01 -17.64
N ARG A 34 13.75 -0.94 -18.57
CA ARG A 34 13.10 -2.27 -18.54
C ARG A 34 13.49 -3.11 -17.32
N TYR A 35 14.61 -2.80 -16.67
CA TYR A 35 15.07 -3.45 -15.43
C TYR A 35 14.79 -2.62 -14.19
N ASP A 36 13.98 -1.56 -14.29
CA ASP A 36 13.62 -0.62 -13.21
C ASP A 36 14.85 0.01 -12.50
N ILE A 37 15.96 0.22 -13.20
CA ILE A 37 17.18 0.84 -12.64
C ILE A 37 17.20 2.31 -12.96
N GLY A 38 17.31 3.15 -11.92
CA GLY A 38 17.69 4.58 -11.99
C GLY A 38 16.88 5.49 -12.92
N GLN A 39 16.87 6.78 -12.65
CA GLN A 39 16.44 7.80 -13.63
C GLN A 39 17.61 8.70 -14.04
N ALA A 40 18.73 8.61 -13.33
CA ALA A 40 19.91 9.42 -13.55
C ALA A 40 21.17 8.59 -13.84
N VAL A 41 22.02 9.13 -14.71
CA VAL A 41 23.35 8.62 -15.05
C VAL A 41 24.33 9.80 -15.15
N VAL A 42 25.59 9.58 -14.80
CA VAL A 42 26.68 10.50 -15.12
C VAL A 42 27.49 9.92 -16.28
N VAL A 43 27.60 10.68 -17.36
CA VAL A 43 28.41 10.33 -18.54
C VAL A 43 29.52 11.36 -18.69
N THR A 44 30.75 10.90 -18.90
CA THR A 44 31.92 11.77 -19.02
C THR A 44 32.77 11.30 -20.19
N ARG A 45 32.88 12.12 -21.24
CA ARG A 45 33.70 11.85 -22.43
C ARG A 45 33.37 10.48 -23.07
N GLY A 46 32.08 10.16 -23.14
CA GLY A 46 31.55 8.91 -23.65
C GLY A 46 31.58 7.73 -22.67
N GLU A 47 32.13 7.87 -21.47
CA GLU A 47 32.16 6.80 -20.48
C GLU A 47 31.05 6.92 -19.43
N ILE A 48 30.46 5.79 -19.05
CA ILE A 48 29.43 5.75 -18.00
C ILE A 48 30.10 5.72 -16.62
N GLU A 49 30.20 6.89 -15.99
CA GLU A 49 30.91 7.05 -14.72
C GLU A 49 30.07 6.53 -13.54
N ALA A 50 28.76 6.78 -13.55
CA ALA A 50 27.86 6.32 -12.49
C ALA A 50 26.41 6.17 -12.97
N ILE A 51 25.68 5.20 -12.41
CA ILE A 51 24.24 5.00 -12.61
C ILE A 51 23.53 5.05 -11.26
N GLU A 52 22.36 5.67 -11.23
CA GLU A 52 21.52 5.75 -10.04
C GLU A 52 21.01 4.35 -9.64
N GLY A 53 21.47 3.87 -8.49
CA GLY A 53 20.99 2.65 -7.84
C GLY A 53 19.99 2.94 -6.72
N ALA A 54 19.86 1.99 -5.77
CA ALA A 54 18.98 2.17 -4.61
C ALA A 54 19.39 3.33 -3.67
N GLU A 55 20.61 3.85 -3.83
CA GLU A 55 21.18 4.98 -3.09
C GLU A 55 20.56 6.35 -3.46
N GLY A 56 19.96 6.46 -4.66
CA GLY A 56 19.38 7.71 -5.19
C GLY A 56 20.41 8.69 -5.75
N THR A 57 19.92 9.67 -6.53
CA THR A 57 20.76 10.64 -7.28
C THR A 57 21.77 11.40 -6.40
N ASP A 58 21.37 11.88 -5.22
CA ASP A 58 22.24 12.71 -4.37
C ASP A 58 23.45 11.92 -3.80
N ARG A 59 23.23 10.67 -3.39
CA ARG A 59 24.33 9.82 -2.91
C ARG A 59 25.25 9.38 -4.05
N MET A 60 24.68 9.12 -5.23
CA MET A 60 25.45 8.83 -6.44
C MET A 60 26.40 9.98 -6.77
N LEU A 61 25.92 11.24 -6.76
CA LEU A 61 26.76 12.41 -7.06
C LEU A 61 27.86 12.64 -6.02
N LYS A 62 27.58 12.43 -4.73
CA LYS A 62 28.61 12.49 -3.68
C LYS A 62 29.71 11.46 -3.91
N ARG A 63 29.35 10.23 -4.27
CA ARG A 63 30.31 9.17 -4.62
C ARG A 63 31.17 9.55 -5.83
N VAL A 64 30.57 10.15 -6.87
CA VAL A 64 31.31 10.67 -8.03
C VAL A 64 32.33 11.74 -7.59
N ALA A 65 31.92 12.66 -6.71
CA ALA A 65 32.81 13.70 -6.17
C ALA A 65 34.00 13.10 -5.40
N GLU A 66 33.73 12.17 -4.49
CA GLU A 66 34.77 11.48 -3.68
C GLU A 66 35.77 10.74 -4.58
N ARG A 67 35.28 10.04 -5.61
CA ARG A 67 36.13 9.31 -6.55
C ARG A 67 36.98 10.24 -7.41
N ARG A 68 36.40 11.29 -7.97
CA ARG A 68 37.14 12.28 -8.76
C ARG A 68 38.21 12.99 -7.94
N ALA A 69 37.91 13.29 -6.67
CA ALA A 69 38.89 13.82 -5.74
C ALA A 69 40.05 12.84 -5.50
N ALA A 70 39.76 11.54 -5.32
CA ALA A 70 40.79 10.50 -5.15
C ALA A 70 41.69 10.34 -6.39
N HIS A 71 41.12 10.49 -7.60
CA HIS A 71 41.86 10.40 -8.87
C HIS A 71 42.42 11.74 -9.36
N ARG A 72 42.35 12.81 -8.56
CA ARG A 72 42.86 14.16 -8.91
C ARG A 72 42.32 14.70 -10.24
N VAL A 73 41.04 14.43 -10.51
CA VAL A 73 40.35 15.01 -11.67
C VAL A 73 39.99 16.45 -11.31
N HIS A 74 40.71 17.41 -11.90
CA HIS A 74 40.54 18.85 -11.62
C HIS A 74 39.71 19.59 -12.67
N GLU A 75 39.56 18.99 -13.86
CA GLU A 75 38.82 19.59 -14.97
C GLU A 75 37.33 19.30 -14.85
N ARG A 76 36.51 20.34 -15.01
CA ARG A 76 35.06 20.17 -15.05
C ARG A 76 34.65 19.47 -16.33
N SER A 77 34.06 18.31 -16.19
CA SER A 77 33.71 17.45 -17.30
C SER A 77 32.56 16.51 -16.93
N GLY A 78 31.80 16.10 -17.93
CA GLY A 78 30.71 15.16 -17.79
C GLY A 78 29.39 15.78 -17.38
N VAL A 79 28.32 15.05 -17.69
CA VAL A 79 26.94 15.52 -17.63
C VAL A 79 26.12 14.56 -16.78
N LEU A 80 25.38 15.12 -15.83
CA LEU A 80 24.30 14.39 -15.17
C LEU A 80 23.10 14.38 -16.10
N VAL A 81 22.74 13.20 -16.60
CA VAL A 81 21.59 13.01 -17.47
C VAL A 81 20.46 12.40 -16.67
N LYS A 82 19.28 13.03 -16.68
CA LYS A 82 18.09 12.54 -15.98
C LYS A 82 16.88 12.47 -16.90
N ARG A 83 16.32 11.28 -17.08
CA ARG A 83 15.08 11.08 -17.83
C ARG A 83 14.16 10.11 -17.09
N PRO A 84 12.86 10.15 -17.36
CA PRO A 84 12.00 9.06 -16.98
C PRO A 84 12.41 7.78 -17.69
N LYS A 85 12.25 6.65 -17.01
CA LYS A 85 12.38 5.33 -17.61
C LYS A 85 11.29 5.16 -18.68
N PRO A 86 11.54 4.45 -19.79
CA PRO A 86 10.48 4.08 -20.74
C PRO A 86 9.32 3.38 -20.01
N GLY A 87 8.10 3.86 -20.23
CA GLY A 87 6.90 3.37 -19.54
C GLY A 87 6.71 3.87 -18.10
N GLN A 88 7.58 4.76 -17.58
CA GLN A 88 7.42 5.40 -16.29
C GLN A 88 6.16 6.27 -16.27
N ASP A 89 5.32 6.09 -15.25
CA ASP A 89 4.11 6.89 -15.14
C ASP A 89 4.41 8.30 -14.62
N MET A 90 4.48 9.23 -15.57
CA MET A 90 4.79 10.65 -15.39
C MET A 90 3.76 11.41 -14.56
N ARG A 91 2.68 10.79 -14.07
CA ARG A 91 1.67 11.48 -13.25
C ARG A 91 1.95 11.36 -11.75
N VAL A 92 2.93 10.54 -11.36
CA VAL A 92 3.08 10.07 -9.98
C VAL A 92 4.51 9.97 -9.49
N ASP A 93 5.42 9.76 -10.43
CA ASP A 93 6.85 9.70 -10.19
C ASP A 93 7.48 10.56 -11.29
N LEU A 94 7.32 11.88 -11.16
CA LEU A 94 8.00 12.83 -12.02
C LEU A 94 9.45 12.95 -11.52
N PRO A 95 10.45 12.59 -12.34
CA PRO A 95 11.83 12.87 -12.02
C PRO A 95 11.95 14.36 -11.68
N THR A 96 12.68 14.65 -10.61
CA THR A 96 12.81 16.00 -10.09
C THR A 96 14.28 16.36 -9.94
N ILE A 97 14.61 17.59 -10.28
CA ILE A 97 15.87 18.25 -9.91
C ILE A 97 15.56 19.40 -8.94
N GLY A 98 16.41 19.54 -7.94
CA GLY A 98 16.32 20.58 -6.92
C GLY A 98 17.64 21.31 -6.72
N PRO A 99 17.68 22.35 -5.86
CA PRO A 99 18.91 23.08 -5.53
C PRO A 99 20.05 22.17 -5.04
N ASN A 100 19.74 21.11 -4.28
CA ASN A 100 20.71 20.13 -3.82
C ASN A 100 21.36 19.34 -4.95
N THR A 101 20.60 19.02 -6.02
CA THR A 101 21.13 18.31 -7.18
C THR A 101 22.18 19.16 -7.89
N VAL A 102 21.95 20.48 -8.02
CA VAL A 102 22.93 21.42 -8.58
C VAL A 102 24.17 21.51 -7.72
N ALA A 103 24.01 21.65 -6.39
CA ALA A 103 25.14 21.71 -5.48
C ALA A 103 26.00 20.43 -5.51
N ASN A 104 25.34 19.26 -5.53
CA ASN A 104 26.03 17.97 -5.61
C ASN A 104 26.73 17.76 -6.97
N ALA A 105 26.10 18.18 -8.09
CA ALA A 105 26.72 18.12 -9.41
C ALA A 105 27.95 19.04 -9.51
N ALA A 106 27.88 20.23 -8.93
CA ALA A 106 29.01 21.15 -8.86
C ALA A 106 30.16 20.59 -8.00
N ALA A 107 29.84 20.01 -6.84
CA ALA A 107 30.81 19.35 -5.97
C ALA A 107 31.47 18.13 -6.65
N ALA A 108 30.73 17.44 -7.52
CA ALA A 108 31.24 16.36 -8.36
C ALA A 108 32.09 16.84 -9.56
N GLY A 109 32.24 18.15 -9.75
CA GLY A 109 33.00 18.71 -10.87
C GLY A 109 32.36 18.46 -12.23
N LEU A 110 31.04 18.33 -12.30
CA LEU A 110 30.33 18.15 -13.57
C LEU A 110 30.25 19.46 -14.37
N ALA A 111 30.22 19.34 -15.69
CA ALA A 111 30.03 20.47 -16.60
C ALA A 111 28.56 20.95 -16.60
N GLY A 112 27.60 20.03 -16.44
CA GLY A 112 26.20 20.39 -16.36
C GLY A 112 25.21 19.26 -16.06
N ILE A 113 23.93 19.61 -16.13
CA ILE A 113 22.78 18.74 -15.89
C ILE A 113 21.87 18.82 -17.10
N ALA A 114 21.58 17.68 -17.72
CA ALA A 114 20.61 17.55 -18.80
C ALA A 114 19.40 16.74 -18.34
N VAL A 115 18.22 17.24 -18.63
CA VAL A 115 16.97 16.57 -18.29
C VAL A 115 16.06 16.43 -19.50
N MET A 116 15.21 15.41 -19.51
CA MET A 116 14.22 15.28 -20.57
C MET A 116 13.21 16.45 -20.48
N ALA A 117 13.13 17.23 -21.55
CA ALA A 117 12.20 18.34 -21.67
C ALA A 117 10.76 17.87 -21.47
N ASP A 118 9.94 18.68 -20.80
CA ASP A 118 8.52 18.44 -20.50
C ASP A 118 8.24 17.23 -19.60
N HIS A 119 9.28 16.55 -19.11
CA HIS A 119 9.17 15.31 -18.34
C HIS A 119 9.92 15.35 -17.00
N VAL A 120 10.61 16.43 -16.66
CA VAL A 120 11.33 16.58 -15.39
C VAL A 120 10.92 17.88 -14.71
N ILE A 121 10.67 17.83 -13.39
CA ILE A 121 10.33 19.00 -12.58
C ILE A 121 11.60 19.69 -12.09
N ALA A 122 11.62 21.02 -12.17
CA ALA A 122 12.58 21.87 -11.48
C ALA A 122 11.94 22.51 -10.23
N VAL A 123 12.19 21.94 -9.05
CA VAL A 123 11.70 22.49 -7.78
C VAL A 123 12.56 23.70 -7.40
N ASN A 124 11.92 24.83 -7.07
CA ASN A 124 12.60 26.12 -6.86
C ASN A 124 13.48 26.52 -8.06
N ARG A 125 12.89 26.54 -9.27
CA ARG A 125 13.59 26.86 -10.54
C ARG A 125 14.51 28.09 -10.47
N ALA A 126 14.07 29.18 -9.85
CA ALA A 126 14.89 30.39 -9.72
C ALA A 126 16.18 30.14 -8.91
N GLU A 127 16.10 29.33 -7.86
CA GLU A 127 17.24 28.95 -7.02
C GLU A 127 18.18 27.98 -7.75
N ILE A 128 17.63 27.03 -8.52
CA ILE A 128 18.41 26.14 -9.39
C ILE A 128 19.25 26.95 -10.37
N ILE A 129 18.61 27.89 -11.09
CA ILE A 129 19.30 28.73 -12.09
C ILE A 129 20.38 29.57 -11.43
N ALA A 130 20.04 30.27 -10.33
CA ALA A 130 21.00 31.12 -9.63
C ALA A 130 22.22 30.34 -9.12
N ARG A 131 22.03 29.15 -8.55
CA ARG A 131 23.12 28.29 -8.06
C ARG A 131 23.96 27.73 -9.21
N ALA A 132 23.32 27.30 -10.29
CA ALA A 132 24.02 26.74 -11.44
C ALA A 132 24.86 27.82 -12.14
N ASP A 133 24.30 29.02 -12.35
CA ASP A 133 25.03 30.16 -12.91
C ASP A 133 26.20 30.60 -12.02
N ALA A 134 25.99 30.69 -10.70
CA ALA A 134 27.05 31.05 -9.76
C ALA A 134 28.21 30.04 -9.76
N GLN A 135 27.90 28.78 -10.04
CA GLN A 135 28.90 27.75 -10.17
C GLN A 135 29.43 27.63 -11.60
N GLY A 136 28.77 28.16 -12.63
CA GLY A 136 29.15 27.95 -14.04
C GLY A 136 28.76 26.56 -14.58
N LEU A 137 27.68 25.97 -14.08
CA LEU A 137 27.10 24.72 -14.63
C LEU A 137 26.01 25.05 -15.64
N PHE A 138 25.94 24.31 -16.74
CA PHE A 138 24.76 24.36 -17.58
C PHE A 138 23.62 23.50 -17.01
N VAL A 139 22.38 23.95 -17.17
CA VAL A 139 21.16 23.15 -16.96
C VAL A 139 20.32 23.26 -18.23
N ILE A 140 20.03 22.13 -18.88
CA ILE A 140 19.34 22.10 -20.17
C ILE A 140 18.20 21.08 -20.18
N GLY A 141 17.06 21.48 -20.76
CA GLY A 141 16.01 20.56 -21.16
C GLY A 141 16.23 20.11 -22.60
N VAL A 142 16.18 18.80 -22.86
CA VAL A 142 16.39 18.23 -24.20
C VAL A 142 15.23 17.30 -24.55
N LYS A 143 14.63 17.49 -25.72
CA LYS A 143 13.59 16.57 -26.24
C LYS A 143 14.16 15.19 -26.54
N ASP A 144 13.36 14.15 -26.30
CA ASP A 144 13.77 12.76 -26.62
C ASP A 144 13.95 12.62 -28.14
N GLY A 145 15.08 12.06 -28.56
CA GLY A 145 15.27 11.60 -29.94
C GLY A 145 14.69 10.21 -30.14
N GLU A 146 14.63 9.74 -31.40
CA GLU A 146 14.33 8.33 -31.69
C GLU A 146 15.40 7.43 -31.05
N CYS A 147 15.05 6.79 -29.94
CA CYS A 147 15.95 5.89 -29.24
C CYS A 147 16.18 4.64 -30.12
N THR A 148 17.43 4.30 -30.40
CA THR A 148 17.75 3.10 -31.18
C THR A 148 17.41 1.86 -30.33
N PRO A 149 16.47 1.00 -30.74
CA PRO A 149 16.11 -0.17 -29.94
C PRO A 149 17.31 -1.12 -29.84
N LEU A 150 17.85 -1.31 -28.64
CA LEU A 150 18.84 -2.37 -28.41
C LEU A 150 18.15 -3.73 -28.47
N ALA A 151 18.61 -4.60 -29.36
CA ALA A 151 17.97 -5.86 -29.72
C ALA A 151 18.02 -6.94 -28.61
N THR A 152 16.86 -7.59 -28.48
CA THR A 152 16.52 -8.96 -28.05
C THR A 152 16.70 -9.45 -26.61
N ASP A 153 15.64 -10.11 -26.15
CA ASP A 153 15.55 -11.05 -25.04
C ASP A 153 16.67 -12.09 -25.10
N ALA A 154 17.71 -11.90 -24.29
CA ALA A 154 18.63 -12.99 -24.02
C ALA A 154 17.85 -14.10 -23.29
N PRO A 155 17.96 -15.37 -23.70
CA PRO A 155 17.27 -16.47 -23.04
C PRO A 155 17.66 -16.48 -21.55
N SER A 156 16.67 -16.72 -20.68
CA SER A 156 16.90 -16.75 -19.23
C SER A 156 18.03 -17.75 -18.90
N PRO A 157 19.19 -17.27 -18.42
CA PRO A 157 20.34 -18.14 -18.18
C PRO A 157 20.00 -19.13 -17.07
N ARG A 158 20.31 -20.42 -17.29
CA ARG A 158 20.24 -21.42 -16.22
C ARG A 158 21.45 -21.28 -15.32
N ILE A 159 21.24 -21.40 -14.01
CA ILE A 159 22.32 -21.38 -13.03
C ILE A 159 22.78 -22.80 -12.69
N LYS A 160 24.09 -23.03 -12.81
CA LYS A 160 24.73 -24.25 -12.29
C LYS A 160 25.39 -23.92 -10.96
N THR A 161 24.77 -24.35 -9.86
CA THR A 161 25.35 -24.19 -8.52
C THR A 161 26.54 -25.13 -8.36
N LEU A 162 27.68 -24.59 -7.93
CA LEU A 162 28.95 -25.31 -7.75
C LEU A 162 29.31 -25.55 -6.27
N SER A 163 28.74 -24.76 -5.37
CA SER A 163 28.86 -24.91 -3.91
C SER A 163 27.90 -25.97 -3.35
N ARG A 164 28.12 -26.35 -2.08
CA ARG A 164 27.22 -27.21 -1.28
C ARG A 164 25.91 -26.50 -0.94
N VAL A 165 25.96 -25.18 -0.70
CA VAL A 165 24.76 -24.37 -0.46
C VAL A 165 24.02 -24.18 -1.78
N ARG A 166 22.74 -24.53 -1.80
CA ARG A 166 21.87 -24.37 -2.97
C ARG A 166 21.45 -22.91 -3.13
N ALA A 167 21.26 -22.48 -4.37
CA ALA A 167 20.63 -21.20 -4.67
C ALA A 167 19.19 -21.17 -4.12
N TYR A 168 18.70 -19.98 -3.75
CA TYR A 168 17.32 -19.80 -3.29
C TYR A 168 16.33 -19.85 -4.46
N GLU A 169 15.05 -20.13 -4.16
CA GLU A 169 13.99 -20.39 -5.15
C GLU A 169 13.84 -19.31 -6.24
N ALA A 170 14.13 -18.04 -5.91
CA ALA A 170 14.05 -16.90 -6.83
C ALA A 170 15.40 -16.49 -7.48
N ALA A 171 16.49 -17.22 -7.22
CA ALA A 171 17.83 -16.81 -7.65
C ALA A 171 17.98 -16.76 -9.18
N GLU A 172 17.32 -17.65 -9.93
CA GLU A 172 17.35 -17.66 -11.40
C GLU A 172 16.77 -16.38 -11.99
N LYS A 173 15.67 -15.86 -11.44
CA LYS A 173 15.05 -14.60 -11.88
C LYS A 173 15.97 -13.41 -11.60
N ASP A 174 16.59 -13.40 -10.43
CA ASP A 174 17.54 -12.36 -10.04
C ASP A 174 18.79 -12.37 -10.93
N VAL A 175 19.31 -13.56 -11.24
CA VAL A 175 20.45 -13.73 -12.15
C VAL A 175 20.08 -13.34 -13.57
N ALA A 176 18.91 -13.73 -14.08
CA ALA A 176 18.44 -13.35 -15.41
C ALA A 176 18.33 -11.83 -15.55
N ARG A 177 17.78 -11.15 -14.53
CA ARG A 177 17.70 -9.69 -14.50
C ARG A 177 19.07 -9.05 -14.46
N ALA A 178 19.95 -9.48 -13.56
CA ALA A 178 21.31 -8.95 -13.43
C ALA A 178 22.17 -9.19 -14.68
N ALA A 179 22.05 -10.35 -15.33
CA ALA A 179 22.71 -10.64 -16.60
C ALA A 179 22.21 -9.73 -17.73
N GLY A 180 20.89 -9.50 -17.83
CA GLY A 180 20.33 -8.56 -18.80
C GLY A 180 20.83 -7.12 -18.62
N ILE A 181 21.05 -6.70 -17.38
CA ILE A 181 21.63 -5.40 -17.04
C ILE A 181 23.09 -5.33 -17.51
N LEU A 182 23.90 -6.34 -17.17
CA LEU A 182 25.31 -6.42 -17.58
C LEU A 182 25.45 -6.44 -19.11
N LEU A 183 24.57 -7.15 -19.82
CA LEU A 183 24.51 -7.18 -21.28
C LEU A 183 24.15 -5.80 -21.86
N SER A 184 23.12 -5.15 -21.31
CA SER A 184 22.72 -3.80 -21.75
C SER A 184 23.85 -2.82 -21.57
N LEU A 185 24.55 -2.87 -20.43
CA LEU A 185 25.71 -2.05 -20.12
C LEU A 185 26.94 -2.33 -20.98
N GLY A 186 27.12 -3.58 -21.43
CA GLY A 186 28.21 -3.95 -22.34
C GLY A 186 28.19 -3.16 -23.64
N HIS A 187 27.01 -2.81 -24.15
CA HIS A 187 26.86 -1.95 -25.34
C HIS A 187 27.36 -0.52 -25.13
N PHE A 188 27.49 -0.07 -23.88
CA PHE A 188 27.96 1.26 -23.50
C PHE A 188 29.37 1.25 -22.90
N GLY A 189 30.06 0.11 -22.91
CA GLY A 189 31.46 0.00 -22.52
C GLY A 189 31.73 -0.11 -21.01
N GLY A 190 30.73 -0.44 -20.17
CA GLY A 190 30.96 -0.53 -18.72
C GLY A 190 30.09 -1.56 -18.02
N SER A 191 30.59 -2.77 -17.79
CA SER A 191 29.91 -3.77 -16.95
C SER A 191 30.90 -4.60 -16.13
N SER A 192 30.79 -4.53 -14.81
CA SER A 192 31.64 -5.33 -13.91
C SER A 192 30.82 -6.28 -13.04
N ALA A 193 29.84 -5.76 -12.31
CA ALA A 193 28.96 -6.56 -11.47
C ALA A 193 27.64 -5.86 -11.15
N VAL A 194 26.62 -6.64 -10.84
CA VAL A 194 25.30 -6.18 -10.39
C VAL A 194 24.92 -6.92 -9.11
N ALA A 195 24.64 -6.16 -8.05
CA ALA A 195 24.10 -6.71 -6.81
C ALA A 195 22.58 -6.58 -6.81
N ILE A 196 21.89 -7.69 -6.54
CA ILE A 196 20.43 -7.78 -6.59
C ILE A 196 19.89 -8.59 -5.41
N ASP A 197 18.74 -8.19 -4.89
CA ASP A 197 18.08 -8.82 -3.76
C ASP A 197 16.58 -8.94 -4.02
N ARG A 198 16.13 -10.14 -4.39
CA ARG A 198 14.72 -10.49 -4.62
C ARG A 198 14.04 -9.50 -5.57
N GLY A 199 14.64 -9.31 -6.74
CA GLY A 199 14.17 -8.43 -7.79
C GLY A 199 14.58 -6.96 -7.62
N ARG A 200 15.16 -6.56 -6.48
CA ARG A 200 15.62 -5.17 -6.29
C ARG A 200 17.11 -5.05 -6.58
N VAL A 201 17.48 -4.26 -7.59
CA VAL A 201 18.87 -3.91 -7.87
C VAL A 201 19.39 -2.97 -6.77
N LEU A 202 20.44 -3.39 -6.07
CA LEU A 202 21.05 -2.63 -4.98
C LEU A 202 22.16 -1.72 -5.50
N ALA A 203 23.06 -2.27 -6.31
CA ALA A 203 24.19 -1.56 -6.89
C ALA A 203 24.54 -2.14 -8.27
N VAL A 204 25.06 -1.27 -9.13
CA VAL A 204 25.54 -1.59 -10.49
C VAL A 204 26.94 -1.01 -10.62
N GLY A 205 27.89 -1.84 -11.04
CA GLY A 205 29.26 -1.43 -11.34
C GLY A 205 29.43 -1.11 -12.82
N THR A 206 29.90 0.10 -13.10
CA THR A 206 30.17 0.59 -14.47
C THR A 206 31.66 0.53 -14.76
N THR A 207 32.44 1.39 -14.09
CA THR A 207 33.91 1.45 -14.16
C THR A 207 34.57 0.97 -12.85
N GLU A 208 33.76 0.61 -11.86
CA GLU A 208 34.16 0.03 -10.57
C GLU A 208 34.36 -1.48 -10.70
N GLY A 209 35.29 -2.09 -9.96
CA GLY A 209 35.45 -3.55 -9.94
C GLY A 209 34.34 -4.23 -9.12
N PRO A 210 34.15 -5.56 -9.23
CA PRO A 210 33.15 -6.27 -8.44
C PRO A 210 33.30 -6.10 -6.92
N LEU A 211 34.54 -5.97 -6.41
CA LEU A 211 34.80 -5.70 -4.99
C LEU A 211 34.24 -4.36 -4.52
N ASP A 212 34.35 -3.32 -5.34
CA ASP A 212 33.83 -1.99 -5.02
C ASP A 212 32.29 -2.00 -4.97
N VAL A 213 31.67 -2.73 -5.91
CA VAL A 213 30.21 -2.95 -5.91
C VAL A 213 29.76 -3.65 -4.62
N ILE A 214 30.51 -4.66 -4.17
CA ILE A 214 30.22 -5.37 -2.92
C ILE A 214 30.38 -4.45 -1.70
N ALA A 215 31.44 -3.63 -1.67
CA ALA A 215 31.67 -2.67 -0.59
C ALA A 215 30.51 -1.67 -0.48
N ARG A 216 30.01 -1.14 -1.61
CA ARG A 216 28.82 -0.28 -1.64
C ARG A 216 27.59 -0.96 -1.05
N VAL A 217 27.36 -2.23 -1.36
CA VAL A 217 26.23 -3.00 -0.81
C VAL A 217 26.33 -3.16 0.70
N ARG A 218 27.54 -3.38 1.23
CA ARG A 218 27.79 -3.44 2.68
C ARG A 218 27.40 -2.14 3.36
N ASP A 219 27.87 -1.01 2.82
CA ASP A 219 27.62 0.32 3.41
C ASP A 219 26.13 0.69 3.37
N LEU A 220 25.40 0.23 2.35
CA LEU A 220 23.94 0.38 2.28
C LEU A 220 23.16 -0.50 3.26
N ARG A 221 23.72 -1.62 3.71
CA ARG A 221 23.05 -2.60 4.57
C ARG A 221 23.34 -2.42 6.07
N GLY A 222 24.47 -1.79 6.43
CA GLY A 222 24.90 -1.62 7.81
C GLY A 222 25.27 -2.94 8.50
N ASN A 223 25.65 -2.87 9.79
CA ASN A 223 26.34 -3.95 10.50
C ASN A 223 25.46 -5.10 11.03
N ASN A 224 24.13 -5.08 10.84
CA ASN A 224 23.21 -6.05 11.47
C ASN A 224 22.15 -6.60 10.52
N ALA A 225 22.51 -6.81 9.25
CA ALA A 225 21.58 -7.28 8.22
C ALA A 225 21.58 -8.81 8.08
N LYS A 226 20.39 -9.41 7.99
CA LYS A 226 20.25 -10.84 7.61
C LYS A 226 20.86 -11.07 6.22
N ARG A 227 21.53 -12.22 6.03
CA ARG A 227 22.09 -12.57 4.71
C ARG A 227 20.98 -12.72 3.67
N ARG A 228 21.06 -11.95 2.58
CA ARG A 228 20.07 -11.94 1.49
C ARG A 228 20.65 -11.42 0.17
N GLY A 229 20.02 -11.76 -0.95
CA GLY A 229 20.44 -11.34 -2.28
C GLY A 229 21.74 -11.98 -2.77
N LEU A 230 22.16 -11.61 -3.97
CA LEU A 230 23.35 -12.13 -4.63
C LEU A 230 24.06 -11.02 -5.40
N ILE A 231 25.30 -11.28 -5.78
CA ILE A 231 26.03 -10.48 -6.76
C ILE A 231 26.29 -11.30 -8.02
N VAL A 232 25.97 -10.73 -9.17
CA VAL A 232 26.31 -11.28 -10.49
C VAL A 232 27.51 -10.53 -11.04
N VAL A 233 28.57 -11.24 -11.36
CA VAL A 233 29.81 -10.73 -11.91
C VAL A 233 29.83 -10.97 -13.41
N GLY A 234 30.12 -9.93 -14.19
CA GLY A 234 30.10 -9.95 -15.65
C GLY A 234 31.20 -10.78 -16.31
N ALA A 235 30.99 -11.13 -17.57
CA ALA A 235 31.94 -11.89 -18.37
C ALA A 235 33.26 -11.12 -18.49
N GLY A 236 34.39 -11.79 -18.28
CA GLY A 236 35.73 -11.19 -18.31
C GLY A 236 36.27 -10.69 -16.96
N GLN A 237 35.48 -10.74 -15.89
CA GLN A 237 35.96 -10.44 -14.53
C GLN A 237 36.42 -11.74 -13.82
N ALA A 238 37.63 -11.74 -13.27
CA ALA A 238 38.15 -12.88 -12.53
C ALA A 238 37.53 -12.95 -11.13
N LEU A 239 36.87 -14.07 -10.81
CA LEU A 239 36.36 -14.31 -9.47
C LEU A 239 37.46 -14.90 -8.58
N THR A 240 37.71 -14.27 -7.44
CA THR A 240 38.73 -14.68 -6.45
C THR A 240 38.11 -14.97 -5.09
N GLN A 241 38.88 -15.54 -4.16
CA GLN A 241 38.40 -15.78 -2.78
C GLN A 241 38.01 -14.48 -2.06
N ASP A 242 38.66 -13.36 -2.39
CA ASP A 242 38.37 -12.07 -1.77
C ASP A 242 36.96 -11.58 -2.10
N HIS A 243 36.45 -11.90 -3.30
CA HIS A 243 35.07 -11.62 -3.67
C HIS A 243 34.08 -12.37 -2.79
N ILE A 244 34.37 -13.64 -2.46
CA ILE A 244 33.51 -14.43 -1.57
C ILE A 244 33.54 -13.87 -0.15
N LYS A 245 34.73 -13.56 0.37
CA LYS A 245 34.90 -12.96 1.69
C LYS A 245 34.20 -11.61 1.79
N ALA A 246 34.35 -10.76 0.78
CA ALA A 246 33.69 -9.46 0.69
C ALA A 246 32.17 -9.62 0.62
N ALA A 247 31.66 -10.52 -0.22
CA ALA A 247 30.22 -10.74 -0.38
C ALA A 247 29.59 -11.27 0.92
N ASN A 248 30.30 -12.14 1.64
CA ASN A 248 29.90 -12.60 2.97
C ASN A 248 29.81 -11.45 3.97
N ALA A 249 30.84 -10.58 4.00
CA ALA A 249 30.88 -9.39 4.85
C ALA A 249 29.80 -8.36 4.50
N ALA A 250 29.35 -8.32 3.24
CA ALA A 250 28.21 -7.52 2.77
C ALA A 250 26.84 -8.20 3.00
N HIS A 251 26.82 -9.34 3.71
CA HIS A 251 25.63 -10.13 3.99
C HIS A 251 24.90 -10.62 2.72
N LEU A 252 25.62 -10.93 1.63
CA LEU A 252 25.04 -11.56 0.44
C LEU A 252 24.96 -13.09 0.64
N LEU A 253 23.96 -13.74 0.02
CA LEU A 253 23.78 -15.20 0.07
C LEU A 253 24.67 -15.93 -0.93
N GLY A 254 25.02 -15.27 -2.04
CA GLY A 254 25.83 -15.92 -3.04
C GLY A 254 26.41 -15.01 -4.11
N VAL A 255 27.32 -15.60 -4.89
CA VAL A 255 28.02 -14.96 -6.01
C VAL A 255 27.80 -15.79 -7.26
N VAL A 256 27.43 -15.13 -8.35
CA VAL A 256 27.20 -15.79 -9.65
C VAL A 256 28.13 -15.15 -10.68
N ALA A 257 28.89 -15.95 -11.41
CA ALA A 257 29.69 -15.46 -12.52
C ALA A 257 28.98 -15.77 -13.85
N THR A 258 28.91 -14.80 -14.76
CA THR A 258 28.36 -15.03 -16.09
C THR A 258 29.43 -15.62 -17.01
N GLU A 259 29.16 -16.81 -17.57
CA GLU A 259 29.99 -17.46 -18.60
C GLU A 259 31.47 -17.66 -18.21
N ALA A 260 31.75 -17.81 -16.90
CA ALA A 260 33.10 -17.99 -16.39
C ALA A 260 33.30 -19.36 -15.73
N VAL A 261 34.51 -19.90 -15.88
CA VAL A 261 34.99 -21.05 -15.09
C VAL A 261 35.38 -20.53 -13.71
N ILE A 262 34.76 -21.06 -12.67
CA ILE A 262 35.02 -20.66 -11.29
C ILE A 262 36.13 -21.55 -10.70
N PRO A 263 37.27 -20.98 -10.24
CA PRO A 263 38.38 -21.76 -9.71
C PRO A 263 38.00 -22.57 -8.45
N PRO A 264 38.54 -23.79 -8.23
CA PRO A 264 38.27 -24.59 -7.02
C PRO A 264 38.51 -23.85 -5.68
N PRO A 265 39.54 -23.00 -5.53
CA PRO A 265 39.74 -22.24 -4.30
C PRO A 265 38.58 -21.30 -3.95
N VAL A 266 37.85 -20.79 -4.95
CA VAL A 266 36.67 -19.93 -4.77
C VAL A 266 35.48 -20.74 -4.27
N ILE A 267 35.28 -21.93 -4.83
CA ILE A 267 34.23 -22.87 -4.41
C ILE A 267 34.46 -23.34 -2.96
N ALA A 268 35.72 -23.64 -2.61
CA ALA A 268 36.11 -23.99 -1.25
C ALA A 268 35.78 -22.87 -0.24
N ALA A 269 36.19 -21.63 -0.53
CA ALA A 269 35.90 -20.47 0.32
C ALA A 269 34.38 -20.23 0.50
N ALA A 270 33.58 -20.44 -0.55
CA ALA A 270 32.12 -20.31 -0.46
C ALA A 270 31.48 -21.37 0.43
N ASN A 271 31.96 -22.61 0.33
CA ASN A 271 31.49 -23.70 1.19
C ASN A 271 31.83 -23.46 2.66
N GLU A 272 33.04 -22.97 2.96
CA GLU A 272 33.45 -22.62 4.33
C GLU A 272 32.57 -21.51 4.93
N LEU A 273 32.18 -20.52 4.11
CA LEU A 273 31.37 -19.38 4.56
C LEU A 273 29.86 -19.62 4.45
N ALA A 274 29.42 -20.83 4.08
CA ALA A 274 28.03 -21.18 3.82
C ALA A 274 27.32 -20.23 2.82
N MET A 275 28.01 -19.91 1.72
CA MET A 275 27.48 -19.13 0.61
C MET A 275 27.26 -20.02 -0.62
N PHE A 276 26.29 -19.66 -1.45
CA PHE A 276 26.16 -20.32 -2.75
C PHE A 276 27.04 -19.63 -3.81
N VAL A 277 27.67 -20.42 -4.67
CA VAL A 277 28.39 -19.95 -5.84
C VAL A 277 27.88 -20.69 -7.06
N ALA A 278 27.57 -19.96 -8.13
CA ALA A 278 27.05 -20.52 -9.36
C ALA A 278 27.69 -19.88 -10.60
N THR A 279 27.63 -20.59 -11.71
CA THR A 279 27.96 -20.03 -13.04
C THR A 279 26.72 -20.12 -13.94
N THR A 280 26.56 -19.18 -14.87
CA THR A 280 25.49 -19.26 -15.87
C THR A 280 25.93 -20.13 -17.03
N THR A 281 25.04 -21.01 -17.50
CA THR A 281 25.22 -21.71 -18.78
C THR A 281 24.33 -21.07 -19.83
N ALA A 282 24.87 -20.81 -21.03
CA ALA A 282 24.05 -20.44 -22.17
C ALA A 282 22.97 -21.51 -22.39
N ALA A 283 21.72 -21.09 -22.56
CA ALA A 283 20.63 -22.00 -22.86
C ALA A 283 20.87 -22.57 -24.26
N LEU A 284 21.38 -23.81 -24.35
CA LEU A 284 21.32 -24.59 -25.58
C LEU A 284 19.85 -24.74 -25.96
N ALA A 285 19.48 -24.17 -27.11
CA ALA A 285 18.19 -24.40 -27.74
C ALA A 285 18.13 -25.86 -28.18
N THR A 286 17.63 -26.74 -27.30
CA THR A 286 17.26 -28.10 -27.67
C THR A 286 15.76 -28.26 -27.46
N ALA A 287 15.02 -27.90 -28.50
CA ALA A 287 13.71 -28.49 -28.76
C ALA A 287 13.96 -29.89 -29.31
N GLN A 288 13.74 -30.92 -28.50
CA GLN A 288 13.46 -32.27 -29.00
C GLN A 288 12.54 -32.96 -27.99
N GLY A 289 11.35 -33.29 -28.48
CA GLY A 289 10.25 -33.80 -27.70
C GLY A 289 10.54 -35.18 -27.13
N THR A 290 9.90 -35.44 -26.00
CA THR A 290 9.46 -36.79 -25.63
C THR A 290 8.02 -36.66 -25.17
N ALA A 291 7.11 -36.97 -26.09
CA ALA A 291 5.73 -37.25 -25.77
C ALA A 291 5.70 -38.44 -24.82
N ARG A 292 5.40 -38.20 -23.55
CA ARG A 292 4.88 -39.22 -22.67
C ARG A 292 3.36 -39.11 -22.70
N THR A 293 2.77 -40.09 -23.37
CA THR A 293 1.34 -40.40 -23.36
C THR A 293 0.92 -40.63 -21.91
N MET A 294 0.36 -39.60 -21.28
CA MET A 294 -0.51 -39.75 -20.13
C MET A 294 -1.91 -39.34 -20.57
N THR A 295 -2.79 -40.33 -20.47
CA THR A 295 -4.24 -40.30 -20.57
C THR A 295 -4.87 -38.91 -20.47
N SER A 296 -5.48 -38.50 -21.57
CA SER A 296 -6.41 -37.38 -21.70
C SER A 296 -7.58 -37.53 -20.70
N GLN A 297 -7.45 -36.90 -19.54
CA GLN A 297 -8.57 -36.22 -18.89
C GLN A 297 -8.34 -34.72 -19.16
N THR A 298 -9.31 -34.08 -19.81
CA THR A 298 -9.35 -32.63 -20.04
C THR A 298 -9.37 -31.92 -18.68
N ALA A 299 -8.21 -31.60 -18.13
CA ALA A 299 -8.11 -30.74 -16.96
C ALA A 299 -8.62 -29.34 -17.35
N ALA A 300 -9.73 -28.92 -16.75
CA ALA A 300 -10.28 -27.59 -16.97
C ALA A 300 -9.24 -26.53 -16.61
N ARG A 301 -9.14 -25.46 -17.43
CA ARG A 301 -8.25 -24.33 -17.15
C ARG A 301 -8.59 -23.76 -15.76
N PRO A 302 -7.60 -23.54 -14.87
CA PRO A 302 -7.86 -22.98 -13.54
C PRO A 302 -8.47 -21.58 -13.63
N LEU A 303 -9.40 -21.29 -12.73
CA LEU A 303 -10.02 -19.97 -12.60
C LEU A 303 -9.00 -18.98 -12.02
N LYS A 304 -8.82 -17.83 -12.66
CA LYS A 304 -7.87 -16.80 -12.22
C LYS A 304 -8.59 -15.60 -11.65
N ILE A 305 -8.43 -15.33 -10.36
CA ILE A 305 -9.06 -14.18 -9.68
C ILE A 305 -7.98 -13.24 -9.17
N PHE A 306 -8.08 -11.97 -9.55
CA PHE A 306 -7.17 -10.93 -9.05
C PHE A 306 -7.84 -10.15 -7.91
N VAL A 307 -7.26 -10.15 -6.71
CA VAL A 307 -7.86 -9.54 -5.51
C VAL A 307 -7.02 -8.37 -5.03
N VAL A 308 -7.66 -7.24 -4.68
CA VAL A 308 -6.97 -6.03 -4.25
C VAL A 308 -7.59 -5.47 -2.97
N ALA A 309 -6.88 -5.59 -1.85
CA ALA A 309 -7.17 -4.91 -0.59
C ALA A 309 -6.19 -3.76 -0.35
N GLY A 310 -6.67 -2.64 0.18
CA GLY A 310 -5.85 -1.46 0.53
C GLY A 310 -5.57 -1.29 2.03
N GLU A 311 -6.31 -2.00 2.88
CA GLU A 311 -6.28 -1.88 4.34
C GLU A 311 -6.48 -3.24 5.01
N HIS A 312 -6.16 -3.32 6.31
CA HIS A 312 -6.29 -4.56 7.09
C HIS A 312 -7.75 -5.03 7.23
N SER A 313 -8.73 -4.12 7.24
CA SER A 313 -10.16 -4.46 7.20
C SER A 313 -10.53 -5.18 5.90
N GLY A 314 -9.99 -4.71 4.76
CA GLY A 314 -10.16 -5.33 3.46
C GLY A 314 -9.44 -6.67 3.36
N ASP A 315 -8.26 -6.82 3.98
CA ASP A 315 -7.54 -8.10 4.06
C ASP A 315 -8.35 -9.18 4.80
N ALA A 316 -8.93 -8.83 5.96
CA ALA A 316 -9.79 -9.75 6.71
C ALA A 316 -11.00 -10.23 5.90
N LEU A 317 -11.63 -9.32 5.13
CA LEU A 317 -12.71 -9.66 4.20
C LEU A 317 -12.21 -10.55 3.05
N GLY A 318 -11.05 -10.20 2.47
CA GLY A 318 -10.42 -10.93 1.38
C GLY A 318 -10.04 -12.36 1.76
N GLY A 319 -9.48 -12.57 2.95
CA GLY A 319 -9.16 -13.92 3.45
C GLY A 319 -10.41 -14.79 3.55
N LYS A 320 -11.47 -14.28 4.18
CA LYS A 320 -12.76 -15.01 4.27
C LYS A 320 -13.39 -15.28 2.90
N LEU A 321 -13.27 -14.34 1.96
CA LEU A 321 -13.75 -14.51 0.58
C LEU A 321 -12.97 -15.60 -0.15
N ILE A 322 -11.64 -15.59 -0.09
CA ILE A 322 -10.78 -16.61 -0.71
C ILE A 322 -11.13 -18.00 -0.17
N HIS A 323 -11.28 -18.11 1.16
CA HIS A 323 -11.69 -19.35 1.80
C HIS A 323 -13.03 -19.87 1.25
N ALA A 324 -14.05 -18.99 1.18
CA ALA A 324 -15.37 -19.34 0.66
C ALA A 324 -15.34 -19.72 -0.83
N LEU A 325 -14.57 -19.00 -1.65
CA LEU A 325 -14.40 -19.29 -3.08
C LEU A 325 -13.79 -20.68 -3.31
N LYS A 326 -12.74 -21.04 -2.57
CA LYS A 326 -12.12 -22.37 -2.65
C LYS A 326 -13.07 -23.50 -2.24
N LYS A 327 -13.95 -23.24 -1.27
CA LYS A 327 -14.94 -24.21 -0.81
C LYS A 327 -16.07 -24.42 -1.82
N GLN A 328 -16.50 -23.36 -2.51
CA GLN A 328 -17.66 -23.37 -3.41
C GLN A 328 -17.32 -23.71 -4.87
N TYR A 329 -16.11 -23.40 -5.34
CA TYR A 329 -15.71 -23.67 -6.70
C TYR A 329 -15.11 -25.08 -6.84
N PRO A 330 -15.63 -25.93 -7.73
CA PRO A 330 -15.20 -27.34 -7.84
C PRO A 330 -13.84 -27.54 -8.54
N GLY A 331 -13.26 -26.50 -9.14
CA GLY A 331 -11.98 -26.56 -9.86
C GLY A 331 -10.85 -25.82 -9.13
N ASP A 332 -9.70 -25.76 -9.78
CA ASP A 332 -8.54 -25.01 -9.26
C ASP A 332 -8.75 -23.50 -9.41
N ILE A 333 -8.45 -22.75 -8.35
CA ILE A 333 -8.41 -21.27 -8.38
C ILE A 333 -6.98 -20.79 -8.15
N ILE A 334 -6.52 -19.88 -9.00
CA ILE A 334 -5.27 -19.15 -8.85
C ILE A 334 -5.59 -17.72 -8.46
N PHE A 335 -5.04 -17.27 -7.33
CA PHE A 335 -5.18 -15.91 -6.86
C PHE A 335 -3.89 -15.11 -7.09
N ALA A 336 -4.04 -13.82 -7.40
CA ALA A 336 -2.95 -12.85 -7.41
C ALA A 336 -3.47 -11.47 -6.98
N GLY A 337 -2.57 -10.58 -6.58
CA GLY A 337 -2.89 -9.18 -6.33
C GLY A 337 -2.32 -8.66 -5.01
N VAL A 338 -3.06 -7.81 -4.32
CA VAL A 338 -2.61 -7.12 -3.10
C VAL A 338 -3.46 -7.55 -1.92
N GLY A 339 -2.82 -8.04 -0.87
CA GLY A 339 -3.45 -8.53 0.35
C GLY A 339 -2.47 -8.53 1.52
N GLY A 340 -3.00 -8.70 2.72
CA GLY A 340 -2.24 -8.78 3.96
C GLY A 340 -2.12 -10.21 4.48
N GLU A 341 -2.00 -10.34 5.80
CA GLU A 341 -1.75 -11.62 6.48
C GLU A 341 -2.95 -12.57 6.45
N ASP A 342 -4.18 -12.06 6.54
CA ASP A 342 -5.39 -12.89 6.53
C ASP A 342 -5.56 -13.59 5.17
N MET A 343 -5.33 -12.87 4.07
CA MET A 343 -5.28 -13.46 2.73
C MET A 343 -4.08 -14.41 2.57
N ALA A 344 -2.90 -14.03 3.09
CA ALA A 344 -1.70 -14.87 2.98
C ALA A 344 -1.84 -16.23 3.69
N ARG A 345 -2.58 -16.31 4.79
CA ARG A 345 -2.93 -17.59 5.46
C ARG A 345 -3.74 -18.53 4.57
N GLU A 346 -4.50 -17.98 3.63
CA GLU A 346 -5.19 -18.73 2.58
C GLU A 346 -4.28 -19.00 1.35
N GLY A 347 -2.95 -18.89 1.47
CA GLY A 347 -2.02 -19.15 0.38
C GLY A 347 -2.00 -18.05 -0.70
N PHE A 348 -2.50 -16.86 -0.39
CA PHE A 348 -2.42 -15.69 -1.28
C PHE A 348 -1.03 -15.06 -1.25
N ALA A 349 -0.38 -14.92 -2.41
CA ALA A 349 0.90 -14.24 -2.53
C ALA A 349 0.69 -12.79 -2.96
N SER A 350 0.83 -11.85 -2.02
CA SER A 350 0.71 -10.42 -2.32
C SER A 350 1.90 -9.93 -3.17
N ILE A 351 1.63 -9.09 -4.17
CA ILE A 351 2.65 -8.49 -5.04
C ILE A 351 3.53 -7.45 -4.32
N PHE A 352 3.07 -6.93 -3.18
CA PHE A 352 3.84 -6.09 -2.25
C PHE A 352 3.17 -6.07 -0.85
N PRO A 353 3.88 -5.65 0.21
CA PRO A 353 3.29 -5.57 1.55
C PRO A 353 2.14 -4.55 1.62
N ILE A 354 1.00 -4.90 2.22
CA ILE A 354 -0.20 -4.03 2.28
C ILE A 354 0.05 -2.72 3.03
N GLU A 355 1.05 -2.69 3.91
CA GLU A 355 1.50 -1.51 4.68
C GLU A 355 2.05 -0.40 3.78
N ASP A 356 2.41 -0.72 2.54
CA ASP A 356 2.80 0.26 1.53
C ASP A 356 1.66 1.19 1.13
N VAL A 357 0.41 0.73 1.27
CA VAL A 357 -0.81 1.40 0.83
C VAL A 357 -1.81 1.65 1.95
N ALA A 358 -1.70 0.93 3.08
CA ALA A 358 -2.50 1.16 4.29
C ALA A 358 -2.09 2.49 4.96
N VAL A 359 -2.70 3.61 4.55
CA VAL A 359 -2.45 4.94 5.13
C VAL A 359 -3.75 5.54 5.64
N MET A 360 -3.88 5.64 6.97
CA MET A 360 -4.94 6.41 7.62
C MET A 360 -4.55 7.90 7.73
N GLY A 361 -5.38 8.77 7.15
CA GLY A 361 -5.43 10.20 7.45
C GLY A 361 -5.14 11.15 6.27
N PRO A 362 -5.87 12.29 6.15
CA PRO A 362 -5.73 13.21 5.03
C PRO A 362 -4.43 14.05 5.02
N LEU A 363 -3.72 14.17 6.14
CA LEU A 363 -2.49 14.99 6.26
C LEU A 363 -1.19 14.17 6.27
N SER A 364 -1.25 12.89 6.66
CA SER A 364 -0.12 11.94 6.67
C SER A 364 0.14 11.30 5.29
N ILE A 365 -0.76 11.53 4.32
CA ILE A 365 -0.73 10.89 3.01
C ILE A 365 0.15 11.61 1.98
N LEU A 366 0.33 12.94 2.09
CA LEU A 366 1.09 13.73 1.09
C LEU A 366 2.51 13.18 0.83
N PRO A 367 3.33 12.86 1.85
CA PRO A 367 4.67 12.30 1.63
C PRO A 367 4.66 10.90 1.03
N LYS A 368 3.56 10.15 1.24
CA LYS A 368 3.40 8.76 0.79
C LYS A 368 2.64 8.64 -0.53
N LEU A 369 2.04 9.74 -1.02
CA LEU A 369 1.23 9.76 -2.23
C LEU A 369 1.99 9.23 -3.45
N PRO A 370 3.26 9.59 -3.72
CA PRO A 370 4.01 9.03 -4.84
C PRO A 370 4.12 7.50 -4.78
N ARG A 371 4.37 6.96 -3.57
CA ARG A 371 4.41 5.51 -3.34
C ARG A 371 3.06 4.87 -3.60
N ILE A 372 1.98 5.43 -3.06
CA ILE A 372 0.62 4.90 -3.25
C ILE A 372 0.29 4.82 -4.74
N VAL A 373 0.56 5.87 -5.52
CA VAL A 373 0.19 5.82 -6.92
C VAL A 373 1.16 4.94 -7.75
N ARG A 374 2.44 4.84 -7.39
CA ARG A 374 3.33 3.79 -7.95
C ARG A 374 2.75 2.39 -7.70
N ARG A 375 2.27 2.13 -6.48
CA ARG A 375 1.62 0.86 -6.13
C ARG A 375 0.33 0.64 -6.93
N VAL A 376 -0.48 1.68 -7.16
CA VAL A 376 -1.65 1.59 -8.08
C VAL A 376 -1.23 1.10 -9.46
N TYR A 377 -0.21 1.68 -10.09
CA TYR A 377 0.23 1.23 -11.42
C TYR A 377 0.80 -0.17 -11.40
N GLN A 378 1.64 -0.49 -10.42
CA GLN A 378 2.18 -1.83 -10.27
C GLN A 378 1.06 -2.88 -10.13
N THR A 379 0.00 -2.56 -9.36
CA THR A 379 -1.17 -3.45 -9.25
C THR A 379 -1.90 -3.60 -10.57
N VAL A 380 -2.06 -2.52 -11.35
CA VAL A 380 -2.67 -2.58 -12.68
C VAL A 380 -1.82 -3.43 -13.63
N ASP A 381 -0.51 -3.20 -13.71
CA ASP A 381 0.38 -3.97 -14.58
C ASP A 381 0.39 -5.45 -14.22
N ALA A 382 0.42 -5.77 -12.92
CA ALA A 382 0.31 -7.14 -12.44
C ALA A 382 -1.05 -7.76 -12.81
N ALA A 383 -2.15 -7.02 -12.67
CA ALA A 383 -3.48 -7.50 -13.06
C ALA A 383 -3.55 -7.80 -14.57
N ILE A 384 -3.06 -6.90 -15.41
CA ILE A 384 -3.06 -7.08 -16.87
C ILE A 384 -2.17 -8.25 -17.28
N ALA A 385 -0.96 -8.37 -16.70
CA ALA A 385 -0.04 -9.48 -17.00
C ALA A 385 -0.58 -10.84 -16.51
N PHE A 386 -1.32 -10.85 -15.39
CA PHE A 386 -1.93 -12.06 -14.85
C PHE A 386 -3.07 -12.59 -15.73
N ALA A 387 -3.71 -11.70 -16.49
CA ALA A 387 -4.89 -11.98 -17.33
C ALA A 387 -5.99 -12.74 -16.54
N PRO A 388 -6.55 -12.11 -15.49
CA PRO A 388 -7.58 -12.73 -14.66
C PRO A 388 -8.90 -12.88 -15.42
N ASP A 389 -9.68 -13.88 -15.02
CA ASP A 389 -11.08 -14.01 -15.40
C ASP A 389 -11.95 -12.95 -14.69
N LEU A 390 -11.53 -12.48 -13.52
CA LEU A 390 -12.23 -11.45 -12.75
C LEU A 390 -11.31 -10.72 -11.77
N VAL A 391 -11.60 -9.44 -11.52
CA VAL A 391 -10.95 -8.64 -10.49
C VAL A 391 -11.93 -8.36 -9.35
N VAL A 392 -11.52 -8.64 -8.10
CA VAL A 392 -12.23 -8.20 -6.89
C VAL A 392 -11.43 -7.09 -6.23
N ILE A 393 -12.00 -5.91 -6.15
CA ILE A 393 -11.45 -4.84 -5.31
C ILE A 393 -12.17 -4.83 -3.96
N ILE A 394 -11.46 -4.59 -2.87
CA ILE A 394 -12.01 -4.67 -1.51
C ILE A 394 -11.72 -3.39 -0.74
N ASP A 395 -12.78 -2.63 -0.44
CA ASP A 395 -12.76 -1.40 0.37
C ASP A 395 -11.71 -0.37 -0.14
N SER A 396 -11.29 0.57 0.71
CA SER A 396 -10.19 1.53 0.47
C SER A 396 -10.34 2.28 -0.86
N PRO A 397 -11.46 2.98 -1.07
CA PRO A 397 -11.90 3.29 -2.42
C PRO A 397 -11.06 4.38 -3.11
N GLU A 398 -10.23 5.08 -2.35
CA GLU A 398 -9.18 6.01 -2.83
C GLU A 398 -7.98 5.29 -3.43
N PHE A 399 -7.73 4.02 -3.10
CA PHE A 399 -6.68 3.18 -3.68
C PHE A 399 -7.23 2.23 -4.75
N THR A 400 -8.34 1.56 -4.46
CA THR A 400 -8.88 0.48 -5.29
C THR A 400 -9.61 0.96 -6.56
N HIS A 401 -10.42 2.01 -6.50
CA HIS A 401 -11.12 2.48 -7.72
C HIS A 401 -10.18 3.09 -8.77
N PRO A 402 -9.09 3.81 -8.42
CA PRO A 402 -8.07 4.20 -9.41
C PRO A 402 -7.46 3.00 -10.16
N ILE A 403 -7.34 1.85 -9.51
CA ILE A 403 -6.88 0.58 -10.13
C ILE A 403 -7.98 0.07 -11.06
N ALA A 404 -9.22 -0.05 -10.59
CA ALA A 404 -10.34 -0.53 -11.38
C ALA A 404 -10.57 0.28 -12.67
N LYS A 405 -10.55 1.61 -12.58
CA LYS A 405 -10.65 2.52 -13.75
C LYS A 405 -9.56 2.26 -14.79
N ARG A 406 -8.34 1.98 -14.34
CA ARG A 406 -7.19 1.74 -15.22
C ARG A 406 -7.24 0.35 -15.84
N ILE A 407 -7.65 -0.66 -15.09
CA ILE A 407 -7.89 -2.02 -15.61
C ILE A 407 -8.99 -1.94 -16.69
N ARG A 408 -10.14 -1.32 -16.39
CA ARG A 408 -11.23 -1.15 -17.36
C ARG A 408 -10.76 -0.47 -18.66
N LYS A 409 -9.89 0.54 -18.56
CA LYS A 409 -9.35 1.23 -19.74
C LYS A 409 -8.44 0.33 -20.60
N ARG A 410 -7.67 -0.57 -19.99
CA ARG A 410 -6.65 -1.40 -20.68
C ARG A 410 -7.17 -2.77 -21.10
N ALA A 411 -8.09 -3.34 -20.34
CA ALA A 411 -8.69 -4.65 -20.57
C ALA A 411 -10.19 -4.57 -20.27
N PRO A 412 -10.99 -3.96 -21.16
CA PRO A 412 -12.40 -3.69 -20.91
C PRO A 412 -13.27 -4.94 -20.76
N HIS A 413 -12.77 -6.10 -21.18
CA HIS A 413 -13.45 -7.39 -21.08
C HIS A 413 -13.34 -8.04 -19.69
N ILE A 414 -12.43 -7.56 -18.82
CA ILE A 414 -12.25 -8.14 -17.48
C ILE A 414 -13.35 -7.60 -16.56
N PRO A 415 -14.21 -8.47 -15.98
CA PRO A 415 -15.20 -8.05 -15.01
C PRO A 415 -14.53 -7.61 -13.70
N ILE A 416 -15.12 -6.60 -13.04
CA ILE A 416 -14.65 -5.98 -11.82
C ILE A 416 -15.79 -5.95 -10.81
N VAL A 417 -15.57 -6.63 -9.70
CA VAL A 417 -16.47 -6.67 -8.54
C VAL A 417 -15.90 -5.81 -7.42
N ASP A 418 -16.72 -4.91 -6.88
CA ASP A 418 -16.39 -4.02 -5.78
C ASP A 418 -16.98 -4.55 -4.47
N TYR A 419 -16.13 -5.06 -3.58
CA TYR A 419 -16.52 -5.56 -2.27
C TYR A 419 -16.38 -4.46 -1.23
N VAL A 420 -17.51 -4.12 -0.57
CA VAL A 420 -17.72 -2.95 0.28
C VAL A 420 -18.04 -1.72 -0.55
N SER A 421 -19.33 -1.41 -0.65
CA SER A 421 -19.78 -0.19 -1.30
C SER A 421 -19.16 1.04 -0.63
N PRO A 422 -18.51 1.95 -1.39
CA PRO A 422 -18.22 3.28 -0.83
C PRO A 422 -19.55 3.93 -0.42
N SER A 423 -19.55 4.70 0.67
CA SER A 423 -20.75 5.35 1.23
C SER A 423 -21.29 6.49 0.33
N VAL A 424 -21.55 6.20 -0.94
CA VAL A 424 -22.05 7.12 -1.99
C VAL A 424 -23.39 7.73 -1.61
N TRP A 425 -24.18 6.99 -0.82
CA TRP A 425 -25.43 7.47 -0.25
C TRP A 425 -25.23 8.66 0.70
N ALA A 426 -24.08 8.79 1.38
CA ALA A 426 -23.91 9.78 2.45
C ALA A 426 -23.59 11.16 1.91
N TRP A 427 -22.53 11.27 1.12
CA TRP A 427 -21.82 12.53 0.96
C TRP A 427 -21.43 12.86 -0.50
N ARG A 428 -21.59 11.91 -1.44
CA ARG A 428 -21.30 12.07 -2.89
C ARG A 428 -22.20 11.18 -3.75
N PRO A 429 -23.51 11.47 -3.87
CA PRO A 429 -24.44 10.62 -4.63
C PRO A 429 -24.05 10.43 -6.10
N GLY A 430 -23.43 11.45 -6.72
CA GLY A 430 -22.92 11.35 -8.09
C GLY A 430 -21.77 10.34 -8.26
N ARG A 431 -21.18 9.81 -7.19
CA ARG A 431 -20.14 8.76 -7.25
C ARG A 431 -20.73 7.43 -7.69
N ALA A 432 -21.98 7.10 -7.30
CA ALA A 432 -22.65 5.87 -7.71
C ALA A 432 -22.70 5.75 -9.24
N LYS A 433 -23.31 6.72 -9.91
CA LYS A 433 -23.36 6.78 -11.39
C LYS A 433 -21.98 6.80 -12.05
N LYS A 434 -20.98 7.39 -11.40
CA LYS A 434 -19.60 7.41 -11.92
C LYS A 434 -18.90 6.06 -11.83
N MET A 435 -19.38 5.12 -11.01
CA MET A 435 -18.81 3.78 -10.87
C MET A 435 -19.26 2.82 -11.98
N SER A 436 -20.49 2.99 -12.48
CA SER A 436 -21.09 2.14 -13.51
C SER A 436 -20.23 1.89 -14.76
N PRO A 437 -19.38 2.84 -15.24
CA PRO A 437 -18.49 2.58 -16.38
C PRO A 437 -17.32 1.62 -16.10
N TYR A 438 -17.02 1.28 -14.84
CA TYR A 438 -15.82 0.50 -14.49
C TYR A 438 -15.99 -0.54 -13.38
N VAL A 439 -17.16 -0.63 -12.75
CA VAL A 439 -17.53 -1.68 -11.80
C VAL A 439 -18.76 -2.36 -12.36
N ASP A 440 -18.72 -3.68 -12.48
CA ASP A 440 -19.84 -4.47 -13.01
C ASP A 440 -20.80 -4.85 -11.89
N HIS A 441 -20.27 -5.17 -10.70
CA HIS A 441 -21.08 -5.59 -9.55
C HIS A 441 -20.52 -5.09 -8.23
N ILE A 442 -21.40 -4.76 -7.28
CA ILE A 442 -21.07 -4.33 -5.92
C ILE A 442 -21.57 -5.35 -4.91
N LEU A 443 -20.70 -5.75 -3.97
CA LEU A 443 -21.04 -6.56 -2.81
C LEU A 443 -21.25 -5.62 -1.62
N ALA A 444 -22.53 -5.35 -1.31
CA ALA A 444 -22.96 -4.45 -0.25
C ALA A 444 -22.95 -5.11 1.12
N LEU A 445 -22.47 -4.37 2.13
CA LEU A 445 -22.45 -4.83 3.53
C LEU A 445 -23.69 -4.41 4.30
N LEU A 446 -24.48 -3.46 3.79
CA LEU A 446 -25.68 -2.97 4.46
C LEU A 446 -26.93 -3.23 3.61
N PRO A 447 -28.05 -3.65 4.21
CA PRO A 447 -29.23 -4.12 3.48
C PRO A 447 -29.91 -3.04 2.63
N PHE A 448 -29.71 -1.76 2.93
CA PHE A 448 -30.28 -0.63 2.17
C PHE A 448 -29.42 -0.18 0.98
N GLU A 449 -28.17 -0.65 0.88
CA GLU A 449 -27.24 -0.21 -0.17
C GLU A 449 -27.67 -0.60 -1.59
N PRO A 450 -28.26 -1.80 -1.85
CA PRO A 450 -28.77 -2.14 -3.18
C PRO A 450 -29.82 -1.15 -3.69
N GLU A 451 -30.81 -0.82 -2.86
CA GLU A 451 -31.84 0.16 -3.22
C GLU A 451 -31.23 1.55 -3.42
N ALA A 452 -30.27 1.93 -2.58
CA ALA A 452 -29.57 3.20 -2.72
C ALA A 452 -28.79 3.30 -4.04
N HIS A 453 -28.09 2.25 -4.47
CA HIS A 453 -27.39 2.21 -5.76
C HIS A 453 -28.35 2.25 -6.94
N ALA A 454 -29.43 1.47 -6.89
CA ALA A 454 -30.46 1.48 -7.93
C ALA A 454 -31.04 2.90 -8.13
N ARG A 455 -31.41 3.57 -7.03
CA ARG A 455 -31.92 4.96 -7.07
C ARG A 455 -30.89 5.97 -7.59
N LEU A 456 -29.60 5.77 -7.28
CA LEU A 456 -28.52 6.69 -7.67
C LEU A 456 -27.91 6.38 -9.05
N GLY A 457 -28.41 5.35 -9.75
CA GLY A 457 -27.91 4.91 -11.05
C GLY A 457 -26.51 4.29 -10.99
N GLY A 458 -26.18 3.64 -9.87
CA GLY A 458 -24.93 2.90 -9.69
C GLY A 458 -24.91 1.52 -10.38
N PRO A 459 -23.78 0.79 -10.28
CA PRO A 459 -23.68 -0.60 -10.73
C PRO A 459 -24.70 -1.53 -10.07
N GLN A 460 -24.85 -2.74 -10.62
CA GLN A 460 -25.62 -3.80 -9.98
C GLN A 460 -25.05 -4.04 -8.57
N CYS A 461 -25.92 -4.15 -7.57
CA CYS A 461 -25.52 -4.20 -6.18
C CYS A 461 -26.30 -5.29 -5.45
N THR A 462 -25.59 -6.20 -4.79
CA THR A 462 -26.18 -7.30 -4.02
C THR A 462 -25.76 -7.19 -2.57
N TYR A 463 -26.72 -7.26 -1.66
CA TYR A 463 -26.44 -7.36 -0.24
C TYR A 463 -25.83 -8.74 0.09
N VAL A 464 -24.61 -8.75 0.60
CA VAL A 464 -23.87 -9.96 0.95
C VAL A 464 -23.67 -10.10 2.46
N GLY A 465 -24.39 -9.34 3.29
CA GLY A 465 -24.25 -9.42 4.74
C GLY A 465 -23.10 -8.58 5.30
N HIS A 466 -23.27 -8.12 6.54
CA HIS A 466 -22.19 -7.46 7.28
C HIS A 466 -21.42 -8.50 8.12
N PRO A 467 -20.07 -8.50 8.15
CA PRO A 467 -19.27 -9.43 8.97
C PRO A 467 -19.56 -9.39 10.47
N LEU A 468 -20.30 -8.39 10.94
CA LEU A 468 -20.64 -8.24 12.34
C LEU A 468 -21.72 -9.24 12.75
N ILE A 469 -22.53 -9.73 11.81
CA ILE A 469 -23.58 -10.71 12.09
C ILE A 469 -23.01 -12.06 12.53
N GLU A 470 -21.78 -12.38 12.12
CA GLU A 470 -21.07 -13.58 12.57
C GLU A 470 -20.64 -13.49 14.04
N LYS A 471 -20.67 -12.28 14.63
CA LYS A 471 -20.40 -12.05 16.06
C LYS A 471 -21.68 -11.93 16.89
N LEU A 472 -22.85 -12.18 16.31
CA LEU A 472 -24.12 -11.98 17.00
C LEU A 472 -24.20 -12.79 18.31
N ASP A 473 -23.86 -14.07 18.25
CA ASP A 473 -23.89 -14.95 19.42
C ASP A 473 -22.86 -14.52 20.48
N GLU A 474 -21.67 -14.10 20.06
CA GLU A 474 -20.64 -13.54 20.96
C GLU A 474 -21.16 -12.29 21.67
N ILE A 475 -21.78 -11.36 20.93
CA ILE A 475 -22.32 -10.10 21.44
C ILE A 475 -23.46 -10.37 22.42
N GLN A 476 -24.43 -11.20 22.05
CA GLN A 476 -25.64 -11.43 22.84
C GLN A 476 -25.37 -12.23 24.12
N ASN A 477 -24.43 -13.18 24.05
CA ASN A 477 -24.07 -14.07 25.16
C ASN A 477 -22.83 -13.60 25.95
N SER A 478 -22.34 -12.38 25.69
CA SER A 478 -21.24 -11.80 26.47
C SER A 478 -21.59 -11.68 27.96
N ASP A 479 -20.67 -12.09 28.84
CA ASP A 479 -20.90 -12.19 30.28
C ASP A 479 -20.84 -10.83 30.99
N ALA A 480 -21.97 -10.12 30.97
CA ALA A 480 -22.16 -8.86 31.68
C ALA A 480 -22.02 -9.00 33.20
N ALA A 481 -22.38 -10.15 33.77
CA ALA A 481 -22.36 -10.37 35.22
C ALA A 481 -20.93 -10.53 35.74
N ALA A 482 -20.09 -11.28 35.02
CA ALA A 482 -18.66 -11.38 35.34
C ALA A 482 -17.96 -10.02 35.25
N LEU A 483 -18.30 -9.21 34.23
CA LEU A 483 -17.78 -7.85 34.12
C LEU A 483 -18.19 -6.99 35.32
N ALA A 484 -19.48 -6.98 35.67
CA ALA A 484 -19.99 -6.20 36.81
C ALA A 484 -19.32 -6.61 38.13
N ALA A 485 -19.16 -7.91 38.37
CA ALA A 485 -18.48 -8.45 39.55
C ALA A 485 -17.01 -8.03 39.61
N ARG A 486 -16.29 -8.13 38.48
CA ARG A 486 -14.88 -7.74 38.38
C ARG A 486 -14.66 -6.24 38.62
N LEU A 487 -15.58 -5.41 38.15
CA LEU A 487 -15.55 -3.96 38.36
C LEU A 487 -16.13 -3.54 39.72
N LYS A 488 -16.70 -4.47 40.50
CA LYS A 488 -17.35 -4.23 41.79
C LYS A 488 -18.45 -3.16 41.68
N LEU A 489 -19.25 -3.22 40.62
CA LEU A 489 -20.34 -2.27 40.40
C LEU A 489 -21.46 -2.47 41.44
N ASP A 490 -22.06 -1.36 41.87
CA ASP A 490 -23.23 -1.38 42.72
C ASP A 490 -24.47 -1.82 41.91
N PRO A 491 -25.10 -2.96 42.23
CA PRO A 491 -26.26 -3.46 41.48
C PRO A 491 -27.49 -2.54 41.56
N ALA A 492 -27.54 -1.61 42.53
CA ALA A 492 -28.62 -0.64 42.62
C ALA A 492 -28.47 0.54 41.65
N ARG A 493 -27.29 0.72 41.04
CA ARG A 493 -26.99 1.84 40.15
C ARG A 493 -27.03 1.41 38.69
N PRO A 494 -27.74 2.15 37.82
CA PRO A 494 -27.73 1.83 36.40
C PRO A 494 -26.37 2.19 35.78
N VAL A 495 -25.95 1.38 34.81
CA VAL A 495 -24.68 1.58 34.08
C VAL A 495 -24.92 2.41 32.83
N LEU A 496 -24.18 3.53 32.70
CA LEU A 496 -24.02 4.27 31.45
C LEU A 496 -22.75 3.81 30.74
N LEU A 497 -22.89 3.32 29.52
CA LEU A 497 -21.75 3.05 28.65
C LEU A 497 -21.36 4.31 27.89
N VAL A 498 -20.08 4.69 27.90
CA VAL A 498 -19.58 5.82 27.12
C VAL A 498 -18.54 5.35 26.11
N LEU A 499 -18.76 5.67 24.84
CA LEU A 499 -17.95 5.24 23.70
C LEU A 499 -17.46 6.48 22.93
N PRO A 500 -16.37 7.13 23.37
CA PRO A 500 -15.93 8.43 22.85
C PRO A 500 -15.30 8.37 21.45
N GLY A 501 -15.14 7.17 20.89
CA GLY A 501 -14.55 6.93 19.58
C GLY A 501 -13.32 6.03 19.64
N SER A 502 -12.95 5.46 18.50
CA SER A 502 -11.77 4.60 18.38
C SER A 502 -10.54 5.38 17.91
N ARG A 503 -10.72 6.60 17.38
CA ARG A 503 -9.62 7.45 16.89
C ARG A 503 -9.33 8.57 17.87
N THR A 504 -8.05 8.93 17.98
CA THR A 504 -7.53 10.13 18.66
C THR A 504 -8.45 11.35 18.48
N SER A 505 -8.73 11.74 17.24
CA SER A 505 -9.50 12.94 16.92
C SER A 505 -10.97 12.87 17.33
N GLU A 506 -11.56 11.66 17.40
CA GLU A 506 -12.93 11.49 17.88
C GLU A 506 -12.97 11.72 19.39
N VAL A 507 -12.04 11.07 20.11
CA VAL A 507 -11.88 11.22 21.56
C VAL A 507 -11.67 12.70 21.91
N GLU A 508 -10.73 13.39 21.29
CA GLU A 508 -10.44 14.82 21.57
C GLU A 508 -11.65 15.74 21.39
N ARG A 509 -12.57 15.41 20.48
CA ARG A 509 -13.72 16.27 20.16
C ARG A 509 -14.95 15.99 21.01
N LEU A 510 -15.09 14.76 21.52
CA LEU A 510 -16.31 14.30 22.16
C LEU A 510 -16.16 14.08 23.66
N ILE A 511 -14.97 13.75 24.14
CA ILE A 511 -14.79 13.34 25.54
C ILE A 511 -15.20 14.44 26.52
N ASP A 512 -14.85 15.70 26.27
CA ASP A 512 -15.16 16.79 27.21
C ASP A 512 -16.68 17.03 27.31
N VAL A 513 -17.38 17.10 26.17
CA VAL A 513 -18.86 17.24 26.14
C VAL A 513 -19.57 16.00 26.69
N PHE A 514 -18.97 14.81 26.55
CA PHE A 514 -19.48 13.59 27.17
C PHE A 514 -19.36 13.64 28.69
N GLY A 515 -18.23 14.12 29.21
CA GLY A 515 -18.04 14.30 30.66
C GLY A 515 -19.05 15.25 31.27
N GLU A 516 -19.31 16.38 30.61
CA GLU A 516 -20.36 17.33 31.03
C GLU A 516 -21.76 16.70 31.00
N ALA A 517 -22.10 15.94 29.95
CA ALA A 517 -23.38 15.24 29.84
C ALA A 517 -23.54 14.17 30.92
N VAL A 518 -22.48 13.43 31.22
CA VAL A 518 -22.42 12.43 32.30
C VAL A 518 -22.67 13.08 33.66
N ALA A 519 -22.01 14.19 33.96
CA ALA A 519 -22.19 14.91 35.22
C ALA A 519 -23.61 15.46 35.38
N ARG A 520 -24.18 16.02 34.31
CA ARG A 520 -25.57 16.50 34.30
C ARG A 520 -26.56 15.37 34.50
N LEU A 521 -26.37 14.25 33.80
CA LEU A 521 -27.23 13.08 33.95
C LEU A 521 -27.18 12.56 35.39
N HIS A 522 -25.98 12.39 35.95
CA HIS A 522 -25.78 11.97 37.34
C HIS A 522 -26.51 12.89 38.33
N ALA A 523 -26.42 14.21 38.14
CA ALA A 523 -27.17 15.17 38.96
C ALA A 523 -28.69 15.05 38.78
N ALA A 524 -29.16 14.73 37.58
CA ALA A 524 -30.58 14.70 37.23
C ALA A 524 -31.31 13.41 37.64
N ILE A 525 -30.63 12.26 37.65
CA ILE A 525 -31.25 10.95 37.94
C ILE A 525 -30.64 10.23 39.14
N GLY A 526 -29.60 10.79 39.75
CA GLY A 526 -28.89 10.22 40.90
C GLY A 526 -27.68 9.36 40.53
N PRO A 527 -27.14 8.58 41.49
CA PRO A 527 -25.96 7.76 41.29
C PRO A 527 -26.04 6.78 40.12
N ILE A 528 -25.05 6.84 39.24
CA ILE A 528 -24.88 5.95 38.10
C ILE A 528 -23.45 5.40 38.09
N GLU A 529 -23.24 4.25 37.48
CA GLU A 529 -21.91 3.74 37.16
C GLU A 529 -21.58 4.08 35.71
N VAL A 530 -20.34 4.46 35.42
CA VAL A 530 -19.91 4.81 34.05
C VAL A 530 -18.83 3.84 33.61
N VAL A 531 -18.99 3.22 32.44
CA VAL A 531 -18.01 2.28 31.87
C VAL A 531 -17.54 2.78 30.52
N ILE A 532 -16.23 2.76 30.28
CA ILE A 532 -15.60 3.19 29.02
C ILE A 532 -14.68 2.09 28.50
N PRO A 533 -15.09 1.35 27.46
CA PRO A 533 -14.19 0.49 26.71
C PRO A 533 -13.22 1.33 25.88
N ALA A 534 -11.92 1.13 26.08
CA ALA A 534 -10.88 1.87 25.38
C ALA A 534 -10.03 0.95 24.50
N VAL A 535 -9.68 1.43 23.30
CA VAL A 535 -8.64 0.81 22.46
C VAL A 535 -7.26 1.25 22.95
N ARG A 536 -6.28 0.34 22.89
CA ARG A 536 -4.94 0.52 23.49
C ARG A 536 -4.31 1.89 23.20
N HIS A 537 -4.38 2.36 21.96
CA HIS A 537 -3.72 3.58 21.52
C HIS A 537 -4.39 4.89 21.95
N VAL A 538 -5.62 4.87 22.49
CA VAL A 538 -6.30 6.06 23.05
C VAL A 538 -6.55 5.96 24.55
N ARG A 539 -6.26 4.81 25.17
CA ARG A 539 -6.58 4.54 26.58
C ARG A 539 -5.99 5.57 27.53
N ASP A 540 -4.69 5.83 27.46
CA ASP A 540 -4.01 6.70 28.42
C ASP A 540 -4.58 8.12 28.39
N ARG A 541 -4.93 8.59 27.19
CA ARG A 541 -5.63 9.87 27.02
C ARG A 541 -7.04 9.87 27.60
N ILE A 542 -7.79 8.78 27.42
CA ILE A 542 -9.12 8.67 28.06
C ILE A 542 -8.93 8.72 29.58
N VAL A 543 -7.99 7.96 30.14
CA VAL A 543 -7.67 7.97 31.57
C VAL A 543 -7.39 9.37 32.07
N GLU A 544 -6.52 10.11 31.38
CA GLU A 544 -6.16 11.49 31.70
C GLU A 544 -7.38 12.42 31.67
N LYS A 545 -8.13 12.43 30.56
CA LYS A 545 -9.25 13.37 30.37
C LYS A 545 -10.46 13.06 31.23
N THR A 546 -10.62 11.80 31.66
CA THR A 546 -11.73 11.41 32.54
C THR A 546 -11.36 11.39 34.02
N ALA A 547 -10.15 11.79 34.39
CA ALA A 547 -9.68 11.72 35.78
C ALA A 547 -10.58 12.51 36.76
N ASN A 548 -11.13 13.63 36.30
CA ASN A 548 -11.97 14.54 37.09
C ASN A 548 -13.48 14.39 36.82
N TRP A 549 -13.90 13.35 36.09
CA TRP A 549 -15.31 13.11 35.83
C TRP A 549 -16.06 12.76 37.11
N THR A 550 -17.32 13.19 37.17
CA THR A 550 -18.24 12.83 38.24
C THR A 550 -19.49 12.20 37.63
N PRO A 551 -19.77 10.90 37.88
CA PRO A 551 -18.92 9.93 38.58
C PRO A 551 -17.68 9.54 37.75
N ARG A 552 -16.65 9.04 38.43
CA ARG A 552 -15.42 8.58 37.77
C ARG A 552 -15.69 7.28 37.00
N PRO A 553 -15.27 7.17 35.72
CA PRO A 553 -15.55 5.98 34.93
C PRO A 553 -14.62 4.80 35.23
N HIS A 554 -15.14 3.59 35.04
CA HIS A 554 -14.40 2.35 34.92
C HIS A 554 -13.89 2.19 33.50
N ILE A 555 -12.58 2.31 33.29
CA ILE A 555 -11.97 2.18 31.96
C ILE A 555 -11.57 0.72 31.75
N VAL A 556 -12.21 0.07 30.79
CA VAL A 556 -12.03 -1.36 30.48
C VAL A 556 -11.36 -1.57 29.14
N GLU A 557 -10.84 -2.78 28.94
CA GLU A 557 -10.17 -3.18 27.72
C GLU A 557 -11.18 -3.41 26.58
N SER A 558 -10.69 -3.42 25.34
CA SER A 558 -11.57 -3.58 24.16
C SER A 558 -12.25 -4.94 24.06
N ASN A 559 -11.71 -5.99 24.69
CA ASN A 559 -12.33 -7.31 24.78
C ASN A 559 -13.58 -7.31 25.69
N ASP A 560 -13.66 -6.40 26.66
CA ASP A 560 -14.82 -6.27 27.56
C ASP A 560 -15.98 -5.50 26.91
N LYS A 561 -15.79 -4.95 25.70
CA LYS A 561 -16.72 -4.03 25.04
C LYS A 561 -18.15 -4.60 24.95
N TYR A 562 -18.31 -5.85 24.52
CA TYR A 562 -19.64 -6.44 24.36
C TYR A 562 -20.32 -6.75 25.69
N ALA A 563 -19.57 -7.25 26.67
CA ALA A 563 -20.08 -7.40 28.04
C ALA A 563 -20.52 -6.05 28.62
N ALA A 564 -19.76 -4.98 28.36
CA ALA A 564 -20.12 -3.62 28.77
C ALA A 564 -21.39 -3.11 28.06
N MET A 565 -21.58 -3.41 26.77
CA MET A 565 -22.83 -3.10 26.04
C MET A 565 -24.03 -3.84 26.62
N ARG A 566 -23.90 -5.13 26.90
CA ARG A 566 -24.97 -5.95 27.50
C ARG A 566 -25.31 -5.53 28.92
N LEU A 567 -24.31 -5.07 29.67
CA LEU A 567 -24.44 -4.57 31.04
C LEU A 567 -25.13 -3.19 31.10
N ALA A 568 -24.95 -2.36 30.08
CA ALA A 568 -25.38 -0.98 30.10
C ALA A 568 -26.89 -0.81 30.00
N ARG A 569 -27.42 0.16 30.78
CA ARG A 569 -28.81 0.60 30.67
C ARG A 569 -29.03 1.42 29.41
N ALA A 570 -28.07 2.29 29.10
CA ALA A 570 -28.01 3.11 27.90
C ALA A 570 -26.55 3.41 27.55
N ALA A 571 -26.30 3.86 26.32
CA ALA A 571 -24.99 4.26 25.84
C ALA A 571 -24.97 5.71 25.32
N LEU A 572 -23.85 6.39 25.53
CA LEU A 572 -23.49 7.63 24.86
C LEU A 572 -22.32 7.35 23.93
N ALA A 573 -22.54 7.41 22.62
CA ALA A 573 -21.58 6.91 21.65
C ALA A 573 -21.25 7.92 20.55
N ALA A 574 -19.99 7.89 20.10
CA ALA A 574 -19.60 8.47 18.82
C ALA A 574 -20.31 7.74 17.66
N SER A 575 -20.56 8.43 16.55
CA SER A 575 -21.08 7.79 15.33
C SER A 575 -20.08 6.81 14.70
N GLY A 576 -20.57 5.72 14.11
CA GLY A 576 -19.77 4.72 13.38
C GLY A 576 -20.37 3.31 13.46
N THR A 577 -19.55 2.30 13.16
CA THR A 577 -19.91 0.87 13.24
C THR A 577 -20.35 0.44 14.65
N VAL A 578 -19.88 1.14 15.68
CA VAL A 578 -20.29 0.91 17.08
C VAL A 578 -21.81 1.03 17.29
N THR A 579 -22.50 1.81 16.45
CA THR A 579 -23.96 1.94 16.50
C THR A 579 -24.66 0.65 16.09
N LEU A 580 -24.10 -0.11 15.15
CA LEU A 580 -24.59 -1.45 14.80
C LEU A 580 -24.29 -2.45 15.92
N GLU A 581 -23.10 -2.38 16.53
CA GLU A 581 -22.75 -3.25 17.67
C GLU A 581 -23.72 -3.04 18.85
N LEU A 582 -24.01 -1.78 19.21
CA LEU A 582 -25.00 -1.42 20.23
C LEU A 582 -26.40 -1.95 19.89
N ALA A 583 -26.80 -1.85 18.62
CA ALA A 583 -28.09 -2.37 18.19
C ALA A 583 -28.15 -3.90 18.30
N LEU A 584 -27.10 -4.63 17.93
CA LEU A 584 -27.04 -6.09 18.08
C LEU A 584 -26.99 -6.51 19.56
N ALA A 585 -26.35 -5.71 20.42
CA ALA A 585 -26.34 -5.91 21.88
C ALA A 585 -27.68 -5.55 22.55
N GLN A 586 -28.62 -4.96 21.81
CA GLN A 586 -29.92 -4.47 22.27
C GLN A 586 -29.78 -3.35 23.33
N THR A 587 -28.80 -2.47 23.14
CA THR A 587 -28.46 -1.38 24.08
C THR A 587 -28.98 -0.04 23.57
N PRO A 588 -29.99 0.59 24.22
CA PRO A 588 -30.43 1.94 23.90
C PRO A 588 -29.27 2.94 23.91
N ALA A 589 -29.28 3.93 23.03
CA ALA A 589 -28.18 4.87 22.90
C ALA A 589 -28.60 6.27 22.47
N VAL A 590 -27.74 7.23 22.78
CA VAL A 590 -27.69 8.57 22.20
C VAL A 590 -26.38 8.69 21.44
N VAL A 591 -26.45 9.12 20.18
CA VAL A 591 -25.29 9.20 19.29
C VAL A 591 -24.87 10.65 19.09
N ALA A 592 -23.58 10.92 19.16
CA ALA A 592 -23.01 12.24 18.98
C ALA A 592 -21.90 12.22 17.93
N TYR A 593 -21.75 13.32 17.20
CA TYR A 593 -20.66 13.43 16.23
C TYR A 593 -20.19 14.87 16.02
N LYS A 594 -18.87 15.08 16.11
CA LYS A 594 -18.21 16.36 15.82
C LYS A 594 -17.08 16.15 14.80
N VAL A 595 -17.09 16.95 13.73
CA VAL A 595 -16.04 16.94 12.71
C VAL A 595 -15.19 18.19 12.82
N ASP A 596 -14.10 18.27 12.04
CA ASP A 596 -13.32 19.49 11.94
C ASP A 596 -14.21 20.66 11.48
N LYS A 597 -13.98 21.89 11.98
CA LYS A 597 -14.78 23.07 11.63
C LYS A 597 -14.82 23.34 10.13
N VAL A 598 -13.77 22.97 9.38
CA VAL A 598 -13.73 23.08 7.92
C VAL A 598 -14.67 22.06 7.26
N ILE A 599 -14.69 20.82 7.76
CA ILE A 599 -15.56 19.75 7.27
C ILE A 599 -17.02 19.99 7.70
N ALA A 600 -17.25 20.58 8.88
CA ALA A 600 -18.57 20.92 9.39
C ALA A 600 -19.31 21.88 8.43
N LYS A 601 -18.59 22.81 7.79
CA LYS A 601 -19.14 23.71 6.76
C LYS A 601 -19.63 22.97 5.51
N LEU A 602 -19.18 21.74 5.28
CA LEU A 602 -19.59 20.89 4.15
C LEU A 602 -20.80 19.99 4.47
N ARG A 603 -21.43 20.14 5.65
CA ARG A 603 -22.58 19.31 6.07
C ARG A 603 -23.76 19.35 5.09
N PHE A 604 -23.95 20.44 4.35
CA PHE A 604 -25.01 20.56 3.34
C PHE A 604 -24.87 19.55 2.18
N LEU A 605 -23.72 18.90 2.04
CA LEU A 605 -23.50 17.83 1.07
C LEU A 605 -24.04 16.47 1.53
N LEU A 606 -24.37 16.32 2.82
CA LEU A 606 -24.97 15.10 3.35
C LEU A 606 -26.45 15.04 2.95
N LYS A 607 -26.85 13.99 2.22
CA LYS A 607 -28.23 13.82 1.73
C LYS A 607 -28.99 12.68 2.43
N VAL A 608 -28.45 12.15 3.53
CA VAL A 608 -29.07 11.06 4.28
C VAL A 608 -29.96 11.55 5.41
N PRO A 609 -31.02 10.79 5.74
CA PRO A 609 -31.90 11.10 6.87
C PRO A 609 -31.23 10.87 8.23
N SER A 610 -30.10 10.14 8.27
CA SER A 610 -29.31 9.89 9.47
C SER A 610 -27.85 9.60 9.12
N VAL A 611 -26.91 9.94 10.00
CA VAL A 611 -25.50 9.53 9.90
C VAL A 611 -25.19 8.30 10.78
N VAL A 612 -26.20 7.77 11.47
CA VAL A 612 -26.12 6.57 12.31
C VAL A 612 -26.43 5.33 11.49
N LEU A 613 -25.47 4.40 11.39
CA LEU A 613 -25.61 3.19 10.58
C LEU A 613 -26.80 2.32 11.03
N ALA A 614 -27.01 2.17 12.34
CA ALA A 614 -28.15 1.43 12.86
C ALA A 614 -29.49 2.03 12.41
N ASN A 615 -29.66 3.35 12.48
CA ASN A 615 -30.88 4.02 12.01
C ASN A 615 -31.14 3.78 10.51
N LEU A 616 -30.07 3.81 9.70
CA LEU A 616 -30.17 3.53 8.26
C LEU A 616 -30.57 2.07 7.99
N VAL A 617 -30.03 1.10 8.74
CA VAL A 617 -30.44 -0.31 8.65
C VAL A 617 -31.91 -0.49 9.06
N ILE A 618 -32.34 0.14 10.16
CA ILE A 618 -33.70 0.02 10.66
C ILE A 618 -34.69 0.73 9.70
N GLY A 619 -34.26 1.81 9.04
CA GLY A 619 -35.07 2.65 8.17
C GLY A 619 -35.84 3.76 8.89
N LYS A 620 -35.54 3.99 10.17
CA LYS A 620 -36.12 5.07 11.00
C LYS A 620 -35.07 5.60 11.99
N ASN A 621 -35.23 6.84 12.43
CA ASN A 621 -34.33 7.45 13.42
C ASN A 621 -34.65 6.94 14.83
N VAL A 622 -34.00 5.84 15.22
CA VAL A 622 -34.20 5.17 16.52
C VAL A 622 -33.27 5.74 17.58
N TYR A 623 -31.99 5.82 17.27
CA TYR A 623 -31.02 6.49 18.12
C TYR A 623 -31.04 7.99 17.81
N PRO A 624 -31.41 8.86 18.78
CA PRO A 624 -31.28 10.29 18.60
C PRO A 624 -29.82 10.64 18.32
N GLU A 625 -29.60 11.48 17.32
CA GLU A 625 -28.28 11.87 16.85
C GLU A 625 -28.07 13.39 16.97
N PHE A 626 -26.95 13.77 17.59
CA PHE A 626 -26.60 15.17 17.81
C PHE A 626 -25.30 15.50 17.09
N LEU A 627 -25.39 16.35 16.08
CA LEU A 627 -24.29 16.70 15.18
C LEU A 627 -23.82 18.13 15.43
N GLN A 628 -22.50 18.33 15.44
CA GLN A 628 -21.87 19.66 15.49
C GLN A 628 -22.42 20.56 16.61
N GLU A 629 -23.10 21.65 16.26
CA GLU A 629 -23.63 22.64 17.20
C GLU A 629 -24.75 22.07 18.08
N ALA A 630 -25.47 21.04 17.60
CA ALA A 630 -26.49 20.36 18.40
C ALA A 630 -25.87 19.39 19.43
N CYS A 631 -24.59 19.05 19.30
CA CYS A 631 -23.86 18.21 20.25
C CYS A 631 -23.38 19.06 21.45
N THR A 632 -24.35 19.38 22.31
CA THR A 632 -24.15 20.06 23.60
C THR A 632 -24.45 19.10 24.75
N ALA A 633 -23.87 19.34 25.92
CA ALA A 633 -24.06 18.49 27.08
C ALA A 633 -25.53 18.42 27.52
N GLU A 634 -26.26 19.54 27.40
CA GLU A 634 -27.69 19.65 27.69
C GLU A 634 -28.52 18.74 26.78
N ASN A 635 -28.27 18.78 25.47
CA ASN A 635 -29.03 17.99 24.52
C ASN A 635 -28.77 16.49 24.69
N LEU A 636 -27.50 16.14 24.95
CA LEU A 636 -27.11 14.75 25.20
C LEU A 636 -27.74 14.22 26.50
N GLU A 637 -27.70 14.99 27.58
CA GLU A 637 -28.34 14.62 28.84
C GLU A 637 -29.86 14.48 28.69
N ALA A 638 -30.52 15.47 28.08
CA ALA A 638 -31.97 15.44 27.89
C ALA A 638 -32.44 14.22 27.10
N ALA A 639 -31.64 13.77 26.11
CA ALA A 639 -31.92 12.55 25.35
C ALA A 639 -31.55 11.26 26.10
N LEU A 640 -30.53 11.28 26.96
CA LEU A 640 -30.11 10.12 27.76
C LEU A 640 -31.09 9.84 28.89
N LYS A 641 -31.51 10.87 29.61
CA LYS A 641 -32.38 10.80 30.79
C LYS A 641 -33.58 9.85 30.64
N PRO A 642 -34.42 9.93 29.58
CA PRO A 642 -35.56 9.02 29.45
C PRO A 642 -35.16 7.54 29.31
N LEU A 643 -33.94 7.23 28.84
CA LEU A 643 -33.47 5.84 28.66
C LEU A 643 -33.17 5.12 29.99
N PHE A 644 -33.06 5.86 31.10
CA PHE A 644 -32.81 5.30 32.42
C PHE A 644 -34.07 4.88 33.18
N ALA A 645 -35.25 5.28 32.69
CA ALA A 645 -36.56 4.86 33.22
C ALA A 645 -37.30 3.93 32.23
N LYS A 646 -38.50 3.47 32.59
CA LYS A 646 -39.41 2.75 31.67
C LYS A 646 -40.27 3.77 30.91
N THR A 647 -39.67 4.39 29.90
CA THR A 647 -40.29 5.45 29.09
C THR A 647 -40.64 4.95 27.69
N ASN A 648 -41.49 5.69 26.98
CA ASN A 648 -41.86 5.38 25.60
C ASN A 648 -40.65 5.50 24.67
N GLU A 649 -39.77 6.47 24.91
CA GLU A 649 -38.53 6.68 24.16
C GLU A 649 -37.63 5.45 24.25
N ARG A 650 -37.48 4.89 25.45
CA ARG A 650 -36.69 3.67 25.65
C ARG A 650 -37.31 2.47 24.96
N MET A 651 -38.63 2.29 25.08
CA MET A 651 -39.33 1.17 24.45
C MET A 651 -39.25 1.25 22.92
N ALA A 652 -39.45 2.45 22.36
CA ALA A 652 -39.32 2.69 20.92
C ALA A 652 -37.90 2.38 20.42
N GLN A 653 -36.87 2.67 21.23
CA GLN A 653 -35.52 2.23 20.91
C GLN A 653 -35.41 0.72 20.86
N LEU A 654 -35.76 0.01 21.94
CA LEU A 654 -35.68 -1.45 21.99
C LEU A 654 -36.45 -2.14 20.86
N GLU A 655 -37.67 -1.69 20.56
CA GLU A 655 -38.47 -2.21 19.44
C GLU A 655 -37.77 -2.01 18.09
N GLY A 656 -37.09 -0.87 17.90
CA GLY A 656 -36.27 -0.62 16.73
C GLY A 656 -35.03 -1.53 16.65
N LEU A 657 -34.33 -1.70 17.78
CA LEU A 657 -33.12 -2.52 17.85
C LEU A 657 -33.42 -4.00 17.61
N ALA A 658 -34.58 -4.50 18.05
CA ALA A 658 -35.01 -5.89 17.83
C ALA A 658 -35.12 -6.25 16.34
N LEU A 659 -35.30 -5.27 15.44
CA LEU A 659 -35.36 -5.50 14.00
C LEU A 659 -33.98 -5.71 13.36
N VAL A 660 -32.90 -5.28 14.01
CA VAL A 660 -31.56 -5.24 13.40
C VAL A 660 -31.01 -6.64 13.09
N PRO A 661 -31.06 -7.64 13.99
CA PRO A 661 -30.60 -8.99 13.67
C PRO A 661 -31.28 -9.57 12.42
N ALA A 662 -32.61 -9.51 12.35
CA ALA A 662 -33.37 -10.05 11.22
C ALA A 662 -33.07 -9.32 9.90
N LYS A 663 -32.86 -7.99 9.95
CA LYS A 663 -32.49 -7.20 8.76
C LYS A 663 -31.05 -7.42 8.31
N MET A 664 -30.16 -7.82 9.22
CA MET A 664 -28.74 -8.06 8.91
C MET A 664 -28.43 -9.52 8.56
N GLN A 665 -29.24 -10.47 9.01
CA GLN A 665 -29.07 -11.89 8.70
C GLN A 665 -29.27 -12.19 7.22
N LEU A 666 -28.50 -13.15 6.73
CA LEU A 666 -28.71 -13.80 5.44
C LEU A 666 -29.47 -15.09 5.67
N ALA A 667 -30.38 -15.45 4.76
CA ALA A 667 -31.29 -16.58 4.95
C ALA A 667 -30.59 -17.96 5.01
N ALA A 668 -29.46 -18.14 4.34
CA ALA A 668 -28.85 -19.48 4.19
C ALA A 668 -27.33 -19.50 3.92
N SER A 669 -26.60 -18.40 4.17
CA SER A 669 -25.15 -18.36 3.92
C SER A 669 -24.44 -17.38 4.84
N SER A 670 -23.15 -17.62 5.10
CA SER A 670 -22.32 -16.59 5.73
C SER A 670 -22.12 -15.39 4.78
N PRO A 671 -21.71 -14.21 5.29
CA PRO A 671 -21.41 -13.09 4.42
C PRO A 671 -20.36 -13.38 3.35
N SER A 672 -19.31 -14.13 3.70
CA SER A 672 -18.27 -14.51 2.73
C SER A 672 -18.76 -15.54 1.71
N GLU A 673 -19.64 -16.46 2.10
CA GLU A 673 -20.26 -17.42 1.19
C GLU A 673 -21.22 -16.73 0.21
N ALA A 674 -22.01 -15.75 0.66
CA ALA A 674 -22.85 -14.93 -0.21
C ALA A 674 -22.01 -14.10 -1.20
N ALA A 675 -20.92 -13.49 -0.72
CA ALA A 675 -19.97 -12.77 -1.56
C ALA A 675 -19.34 -13.67 -2.63
N ALA A 676 -18.90 -14.88 -2.24
CA ALA A 676 -18.32 -15.85 -3.16
C ALA A 676 -19.33 -16.30 -4.24
N ASN A 677 -20.59 -16.54 -3.88
CA ASN A 677 -21.65 -16.88 -4.85
C ASN A 677 -21.82 -15.80 -5.92
N VAL A 678 -21.83 -14.52 -5.53
CA VAL A 678 -21.94 -13.41 -6.48
C VAL A 678 -20.71 -13.34 -7.37
N VAL A 679 -19.51 -13.44 -6.81
CA VAL A 679 -18.25 -13.46 -7.58
C VAL A 679 -18.27 -14.59 -8.62
N LEU A 680 -18.67 -15.80 -8.23
CA LEU A 680 -18.76 -16.94 -9.14
C LEU A 680 -19.86 -16.79 -10.20
N SER A 681 -20.95 -16.05 -9.92
CA SER A 681 -21.96 -15.75 -10.93
C SER A 681 -21.46 -14.76 -11.99
N VAL A 682 -20.64 -13.78 -11.60
CA VAL A 682 -20.08 -12.80 -12.54
C VAL A 682 -19.05 -13.46 -13.46
N VAL A 683 -18.29 -14.44 -12.99
CA VAL A 683 -17.36 -15.23 -13.82
C VAL A 683 -18.06 -16.06 -14.91
N LYS A 684 -19.31 -16.49 -14.67
CA LYS A 684 -20.07 -17.36 -15.58
C LYS A 684 -20.87 -16.61 -16.65
N ALA A 685 -21.02 -15.30 -16.48
CA ALA A 685 -21.74 -14.40 -17.39
C ALA A 685 -20.79 -13.84 -18.46
#